data_AF-A0A1N7N648-F1
#
_entry.id   AF-A0A1N7N648-F1
#
_cell.length_a   1.000
_cell.length_b   1.000
_cell.length_c   1.000
_cell.angle_alpha   90.00
_cell.angle_beta   90.00
_cell.angle_gamma   90.00
#
_symmetry.space_group_name_H-M   'P 1'
#
loop_
_entity.id
_entity.type
_entity.pdbx_description
1 polymer ?
#
loop_
_entity_poly.entity_id
_entity_poly.type
_entity_poly.pdbx_seq_one_letter_code
_entity_poly.pdbx_strand_id
1 'polypeptide(L)'
;MSNLTEKNFIDIFKGSLKITPRTISIKTLLSERNLRRIDYKPYYQRNYVWDNVKQTFFIESVILGTEIPPLILFKSGTNIEVIDGRQRYETLKRFIENDFSLTEKGLLSLPALAKQNYNKLNDAVKEIFWNSNIRIFEFEVIVGIDEKLEDKIKKEIFRRYNTGITSLTSVEVDAAKYDTDYLSKLFEKEIKKDQQFYSNIKKCFFANDYATADIIEKMIDFLRRSFILSKFPISQYARGTRRSEIMSILYETFVNTIEDLDSEFLVYKKQLNKLFAINNFFLTNGFDHNNRFINETLLWGIRILEQENIFINISEIQQDLLKYLKEHQIIYAEDSAYFYKNIIDRFGNISKFFNKKYKFDFEVYLRKSDFKDELKDLLQTDSDAQDVLKNLANLRINKPSPVSKPIEEILSDVNSYKYLIRPSYQRQEKISVFKASSIIESILLGINLPPIFIYKRKDNVKEVIDGQQRLLSIIAFLGRTYVNENGDLTYSINNNFKLKGLKILDKNGMNYSALSNLEKDKILDFIIDEIIIEESLNEQFSATDLFIRLNQKPYPINNNSFEMWNSTVDNEVINKIKKVTEENISWFYSKERTEGKTDRMENEELITILSYLIYQLDKNESYDKVLGLFLRIDRITCRIKNKSSITDFLTKLDENSMEKQMFMDSIDKTKRLIEKFGELFNSELQKDEINDFFNVKKTKSFRRSYQDFYITWLVLNSEKSKMQPNTIKKTIEDMLILLKNANNENVDDAYFDRFSSKLNAIVEN
;
A
#
# COMPACT_ATOMS: atom_id res chain seq x y z
N MET A 1 -24.95 -3.97 33.34
CA MET A 1 -23.55 -3.60 33.63
C MET A 1 -22.84 -2.98 32.43
N SER A 2 -23.08 -3.41 31.17
CA SER A 2 -22.43 -2.87 29.96
C SER A 2 -22.54 -1.34 29.79
N ASN A 3 -23.73 -0.75 30.01
CA ASN A 3 -23.94 0.70 29.86
C ASN A 3 -23.14 1.56 30.86
N LEU A 4 -22.81 1.04 32.05
CA LEU A 4 -21.97 1.76 33.02
C LEU A 4 -20.50 1.76 32.59
N THR A 5 -20.02 0.62 32.08
CA THR A 5 -18.64 0.47 31.61
C THR A 5 -18.38 1.31 30.36
N GLU A 6 -19.37 1.42 29.48
CA GLU A 6 -19.29 2.24 28.27
C GLU A 6 -19.35 3.74 28.58
N LYS A 7 -20.23 4.15 29.50
CA LYS A 7 -20.27 5.54 29.97
C LYS A 7 -18.97 5.94 30.68
N ASN A 8 -18.45 5.09 31.57
CA ASN A 8 -17.16 5.31 32.23
C ASN A 8 -16.01 5.38 31.22
N PHE A 9 -16.00 4.53 30.19
CA PHE A 9 -15.03 4.59 29.10
C PHE A 9 -15.08 5.95 28.39
N ILE A 10 -16.28 6.41 28.01
CA ILE A 10 -16.47 7.70 27.35
C ILE A 10 -16.03 8.87 28.24
N ASP A 11 -16.34 8.83 29.53
CA ASP A 11 -16.03 9.90 30.48
C ASP A 11 -14.52 10.00 30.75
N ILE A 12 -13.83 8.86 30.91
CA ILE A 12 -12.36 8.82 31.04
C ILE A 12 -11.70 9.34 29.78
N PHE A 13 -12.20 8.92 28.61
CA PHE A 13 -11.61 9.31 27.33
C PHE A 13 -11.81 10.81 27.03
N LYS A 14 -12.92 11.41 27.47
CA LYS A 14 -13.21 12.84 27.30
C LYS A 14 -12.51 13.76 28.31
N GLY A 15 -12.19 13.28 29.51
CA GLY A 15 -11.79 14.17 30.61
C GLY A 15 -10.58 13.74 31.46
N SER A 16 -10.05 12.52 31.28
CA SER A 16 -9.00 11.96 32.15
C SER A 16 -7.74 11.52 31.41
N LEU A 17 -7.68 11.72 30.09
CA LEU A 17 -6.54 11.36 29.26
C LEU A 17 -5.62 12.58 29.07
N LYS A 18 -4.43 12.54 29.66
CA LYS A 18 -3.39 13.56 29.47
C LYS A 18 -2.51 13.19 28.29
N ILE A 19 -2.20 14.18 27.45
CA ILE A 19 -1.26 14.03 26.34
C ILE A 19 -0.11 15.01 26.56
N THR A 20 1.12 14.51 26.52
CA THR A 20 2.33 15.33 26.67
C THR A 20 3.19 15.20 25.41
N PRO A 21 3.29 16.25 24.57
CA PRO A 21 4.23 16.27 23.47
C PRO A 21 5.66 16.50 23.99
N ARG A 22 6.62 15.72 23.52
CA ARG A 22 8.05 15.91 23.80
C ARG A 22 8.92 15.51 22.62
N THR A 23 10.12 16.06 22.57
CA THR A 23 11.14 15.69 21.58
C THR A 23 12.33 15.09 22.31
N ILE A 24 12.80 13.92 21.87
CA ILE A 24 14.00 13.29 22.43
C ILE A 24 14.95 12.83 21.33
N SER A 25 16.24 12.80 21.65
CA SER A 25 17.25 12.23 20.75
C SER A 25 17.15 10.72 20.68
N ILE A 26 17.62 10.13 19.58
CA ILE A 26 17.72 8.67 19.43
C ILE A 26 18.59 8.07 20.53
N LYS A 27 19.66 8.78 20.93
CA LYS A 27 20.51 8.39 22.06
C LYS A 27 19.72 8.24 23.35
N THR A 28 18.80 9.17 23.62
CA THR A 28 17.93 9.09 24.80
C THR A 28 16.90 7.98 24.65
N LEU A 29 16.24 7.90 23.48
CA LEU A 29 15.20 6.90 23.19
C LEU A 29 15.71 5.46 23.40
N LEU A 30 16.91 5.17 22.91
CA LEU A 30 17.53 3.83 22.95
C LEU A 30 18.51 3.64 24.12
N SER A 31 18.46 4.51 25.14
CA SER A 31 19.25 4.32 26.36
C SER A 31 18.82 3.03 27.09
N GLU A 32 19.74 2.40 27.83
CA GLU A 32 19.45 1.18 28.60
C GLU A 32 18.26 1.31 29.56
N ARG A 33 18.04 2.52 30.10
CA ARG A 33 16.89 2.81 30.96
C ARG A 33 15.58 2.73 30.18
N ASN A 34 15.54 3.30 28.97
CA ASN A 34 14.34 3.31 28.14
C ASN A 34 14.10 1.96 27.47
N LEU A 35 15.14 1.25 27.02
CA LEU A 35 15.03 -0.11 26.49
C LEU A 35 14.39 -1.09 27.50
N ARG A 36 14.61 -0.87 28.81
CA ARG A 36 13.96 -1.67 29.88
C ARG A 36 12.52 -1.26 30.19
N ARG A 37 12.16 0.01 29.99
CA ARG A 37 10.85 0.57 30.37
C ARG A 37 9.84 0.59 29.23
N ILE A 38 10.32 0.66 27.99
CA ILE A 38 9.49 0.76 26.78
C ILE A 38 9.25 -0.63 26.23
N ASP A 39 8.04 -1.13 26.38
CA ASP A 39 7.55 -2.26 25.61
C ASP A 39 7.11 -1.76 24.22
N TYR A 40 7.95 -2.03 23.22
CA TYR A 40 7.65 -1.67 21.83
C TYR A 40 6.85 -2.73 21.07
N LYS A 41 6.57 -3.89 21.69
CA LYS A 41 5.87 -5.02 21.09
C LYS A 41 4.75 -5.57 21.97
N PRO A 42 3.83 -4.72 22.49
CA PRO A 42 2.67 -5.21 23.22
C PRO A 42 1.79 -6.10 22.33
N TYR A 43 0.98 -6.97 22.95
CA TYR A 43 0.32 -8.08 22.26
C TYR A 43 -0.59 -7.67 21.09
N TYR A 44 -1.22 -6.49 21.16
CA TYR A 44 -2.10 -5.95 20.12
C TYR A 44 -1.35 -5.39 18.90
N GLN A 45 -0.02 -5.25 18.98
CA GLN A 45 0.81 -4.87 17.83
C GLN A 45 0.96 -6.03 16.85
N ARG A 46 0.91 -5.71 15.55
CA ARG A 46 1.31 -6.66 14.51
C ARG A 46 2.82 -6.94 14.54
N ASN A 47 3.22 -8.05 13.94
CA ASN A 47 4.63 -8.41 13.75
C ASN A 47 5.42 -7.32 12.99
N TYR A 48 6.75 -7.41 13.02
CA TYR A 48 7.57 -6.54 12.20
C TYR A 48 7.36 -6.82 10.71
N VAL A 49 7.11 -5.79 9.90
CA VAL A 49 6.72 -5.93 8.48
C VAL A 49 7.53 -5.10 7.50
N TRP A 50 8.38 -4.18 7.96
CA TRP A 50 9.17 -3.35 7.06
C TRP A 50 10.23 -4.16 6.31
N ASP A 51 10.24 -4.04 4.98
CA ASP A 51 11.32 -4.60 4.18
C ASP A 51 12.61 -3.78 4.35
N ASN A 52 13.74 -4.32 3.89
CA ASN A 52 15.03 -3.63 4.05
C ASN A 52 15.05 -2.27 3.31
N VAL A 53 14.24 -2.11 2.26
CA VAL A 53 14.12 -0.84 1.51
C VAL A 53 13.47 0.23 2.38
N LYS A 54 12.34 -0.07 3.05
CA LYS A 54 11.67 0.86 3.96
C LYS A 54 12.51 1.16 5.20
N GLN A 55 13.20 0.15 5.73
CA GLN A 55 14.16 0.32 6.81
C GLN A 55 15.23 1.33 6.46
N THR A 56 15.88 1.14 5.30
CA THR A 56 16.91 2.05 4.79
C THR A 56 16.36 3.46 4.62
N PHE A 57 15.19 3.61 4.00
CA PHE A 57 14.53 4.90 3.79
C PHE A 57 14.26 5.66 5.09
N PHE A 58 13.84 4.93 6.12
CA PHE A 58 13.61 5.51 7.44
C PHE A 58 14.93 5.93 8.12
N ILE A 59 15.97 5.09 8.05
CA ILE A 59 17.30 5.45 8.58
C ILE A 59 17.89 6.65 7.84
N GLU A 60 17.74 6.74 6.52
CA GLU A 60 18.16 7.91 5.74
C GLU A 60 17.46 9.18 6.23
N SER A 61 16.13 9.12 6.40
CA SER A 61 15.32 10.24 6.90
C SER A 61 15.77 10.69 8.29
N VAL A 62 16.12 9.74 9.16
CA VAL A 62 16.69 10.00 10.48
C VAL A 62 18.06 10.68 10.39
N ILE A 63 18.95 10.21 9.53
CA ILE A 63 20.31 10.77 9.36
C ILE A 63 20.22 12.19 8.77
N LEU A 64 19.39 12.40 7.75
CA LEU A 64 19.07 13.71 7.19
C LEU A 64 18.43 14.67 8.20
N GLY A 65 17.92 14.14 9.32
CA GLY A 65 17.21 14.94 10.31
C GLY A 65 15.88 15.49 9.78
N THR A 66 15.32 14.89 8.72
CA THR A 66 14.00 15.27 8.22
C THR A 66 12.95 15.03 9.29
N GLU A 67 11.80 15.64 9.10
CA GLU A 67 10.69 15.35 9.99
C GLU A 67 10.07 14.00 9.63
N ILE A 68 9.80 13.21 10.66
CA ILE A 68 9.22 11.87 10.54
C ILE A 68 7.97 11.80 11.40
N PRO A 69 7.02 10.89 11.11
CA PRO A 69 5.85 10.73 11.96
C PRO A 69 6.27 10.47 13.43
N PRO A 70 5.52 10.96 14.42
CA PRO A 70 5.87 10.87 15.84
C PRO A 70 5.62 9.47 16.41
N LEU A 71 6.36 9.06 17.45
CA LEU A 71 6.03 7.86 18.22
C LEU A 71 4.89 8.16 19.18
N ILE A 72 3.90 7.27 19.25
CA ILE A 72 2.79 7.38 20.20
C ILE A 72 3.02 6.39 21.31
N LEU A 73 3.19 6.90 22.52
CA LEU A 73 3.48 6.10 23.71
C LEU A 73 2.33 6.19 24.70
N PHE A 74 2.06 5.12 25.42
CA PHE A 74 1.14 5.11 26.55
C PHE A 74 1.90 4.77 27.82
N LYS A 75 1.76 5.59 28.85
CA LYS A 75 2.48 5.46 30.12
C LYS A 75 1.52 4.97 31.20
N SER A 76 1.85 3.81 31.76
CA SER A 76 1.15 3.18 32.89
C SER A 76 2.12 3.12 34.07
N GLY A 77 2.14 4.19 34.87
CA GLY A 77 3.09 4.35 35.97
C GLY A 77 4.55 4.41 35.49
N THR A 78 5.33 3.37 35.77
CA THR A 78 6.74 3.27 35.34
C THR A 78 6.92 2.68 33.95
N ASN A 79 5.95 1.90 33.48
CA ASN A 79 6.02 1.19 32.21
C ASN A 79 5.46 2.05 31.09
N ILE A 80 6.03 1.90 29.89
CA ILE A 80 5.66 2.64 28.71
C ILE A 80 5.42 1.65 27.58
N GLU A 81 4.29 1.72 26.92
CA GLU A 81 3.98 0.90 25.75
C GLU A 81 3.99 1.74 24.48
N VAL A 82 4.52 1.20 23.39
CA VAL A 82 4.40 1.83 22.06
C VAL A 82 3.02 1.49 21.48
N ILE A 83 2.17 2.50 21.37
CA ILE A 83 0.87 2.43 20.72
C ILE A 83 1.02 2.56 19.20
N ASP A 84 1.78 3.55 18.73
CA ASP A 84 2.10 3.67 17.31
C ASP A 84 3.59 3.97 17.11
N GLY A 85 4.13 3.42 16.03
CA GLY A 85 5.54 3.54 15.69
C GLY A 85 6.42 2.37 16.12
N ARG A 86 5.84 1.21 16.47
CA ARG A 86 6.61 -0.04 16.70
C ARG A 86 7.66 -0.27 15.62
N GLN A 87 7.27 -0.20 14.35
CA GLN A 87 8.16 -0.47 13.21
C GLN A 87 9.34 0.52 13.16
N ARG A 88 9.10 1.79 13.50
CA ARG A 88 10.13 2.84 13.56
C ARG A 88 11.10 2.57 14.71
N TYR A 89 10.57 2.34 15.91
CA TYR A 89 11.37 2.04 17.10
C TYR A 89 12.24 0.80 16.89
N GLU A 90 11.64 -0.30 16.42
CA GLU A 90 12.32 -1.56 16.16
C GLU A 90 13.38 -1.39 15.05
N THR A 91 13.13 -0.59 14.01
CA THR A 91 14.14 -0.31 12.97
C THR A 91 15.37 0.42 13.51
N LEU A 92 15.19 1.42 14.38
CA LEU A 92 16.33 2.10 15.00
C LEU A 92 17.17 1.12 15.81
N LYS A 93 16.50 0.29 16.63
CA LYS A 93 17.14 -0.73 17.45
C LYS A 93 17.91 -1.75 16.61
N ARG A 94 17.26 -2.33 15.59
CA ARG A 94 17.86 -3.28 14.65
C ARG A 94 19.05 -2.70 13.91
N PHE A 95 19.01 -1.41 13.57
CA PHE A 95 20.12 -0.75 12.89
C PHE A 95 21.36 -0.67 13.78
N ILE A 96 21.22 -0.20 15.03
CA ILE A 96 22.34 -0.10 15.97
C ILE A 96 22.88 -1.47 16.39
N GLU A 97 22.05 -2.52 16.34
CA GLU A 97 22.43 -3.91 16.59
C GLU A 97 23.09 -4.58 15.37
N ASN A 98 23.18 -3.88 14.23
CA ASN A 98 23.73 -4.38 12.96
C ASN A 98 22.94 -5.52 12.30
N ASP A 99 21.63 -5.63 12.58
CA ASP A 99 20.76 -6.66 12.00
C ASP A 99 20.56 -6.52 10.48
N PHE A 100 20.82 -5.34 9.92
CA PHE A 100 20.71 -5.09 8.49
C PHE A 100 21.71 -4.05 7.99
N SER A 101 21.96 -4.08 6.69
CA SER A 101 22.74 -3.06 5.97
C SER A 101 21.83 -2.23 5.06
N LEU A 102 22.15 -0.95 4.92
CA LEU A 102 21.43 -0.01 4.07
C LEU A 102 21.48 -0.47 2.61
N THR A 103 20.39 -0.27 1.89
CA THR A 103 20.25 -0.70 0.49
C THR A 103 20.11 0.50 -0.44
N GLU A 104 20.73 0.45 -1.61
CA GLU A 104 20.64 1.50 -2.64
C GLU A 104 19.17 1.90 -2.92
N LYS A 105 18.25 0.92 -2.97
CA LYS A 105 16.82 1.15 -3.23
C LYS A 105 16.08 2.00 -2.20
N GLY A 106 16.61 2.11 -0.98
CA GLY A 106 15.98 2.87 0.08
C GLY A 106 16.64 4.23 0.31
N LEU A 107 17.72 4.55 -0.40
CA LEU A 107 18.44 5.80 -0.30
C LEU A 107 17.99 6.69 -1.46
N LEU A 108 17.34 7.83 -1.16
CA LEU A 108 16.98 8.81 -2.18
C LEU A 108 18.03 9.91 -2.32
N SER A 109 18.64 10.33 -1.20
CA SER A 109 19.50 11.51 -1.14
C SER A 109 20.93 11.16 -0.71
N LEU A 110 21.13 9.99 -0.07
CA LEU A 110 22.44 9.56 0.44
C LEU A 110 22.88 8.22 -0.17
N PRO A 111 22.96 8.08 -1.51
CA PRO A 111 23.30 6.81 -2.17
C PRO A 111 24.64 6.23 -1.71
N ALA A 112 25.60 7.07 -1.32
CA ALA A 112 26.90 6.66 -0.80
C ALA A 112 26.85 5.83 0.50
N LEU A 113 25.73 5.87 1.25
CA LEU A 113 25.53 5.03 2.44
C LEU A 113 25.14 3.58 2.09
N ALA A 114 24.98 3.25 0.81
CA ALA A 114 24.62 1.93 0.36
C ALA A 114 25.58 0.84 0.88
N LYS A 115 25.01 -0.30 1.27
CA LYS A 115 25.70 -1.50 1.79
C LYS A 115 26.46 -1.27 3.11
N GLN A 116 26.34 -0.10 3.73
CA GLN A 116 26.88 0.15 5.07
C GLN A 116 25.87 -0.33 6.13
N ASN A 117 26.38 -0.96 7.19
CA ASN A 117 25.65 -1.18 8.44
C ASN A 117 26.13 -0.15 9.47
N TYR A 118 25.49 -0.10 10.64
CA TYR A 118 25.80 0.89 11.65
C TYR A 118 27.29 0.92 12.05
N ASN A 119 27.94 -0.24 12.21
CA ASN A 119 29.36 -0.31 12.56
C ASN A 119 30.29 0.27 11.48
N LYS A 120 29.93 0.10 10.21
CA LYS A 120 30.70 0.59 9.05
C LYS A 120 30.47 2.07 8.74
N LEU A 121 29.48 2.72 9.37
CA LEU A 121 29.28 4.16 9.21
C LEU A 121 30.50 4.95 9.71
N ASN A 122 30.78 6.08 9.06
CA ASN A 122 31.71 7.09 9.58
C ASN A 122 31.19 7.61 10.93
N ASP A 123 32.08 7.84 11.89
CA ASP A 123 31.74 8.30 13.24
C ASP A 123 30.98 9.64 13.25
N ALA A 124 31.26 10.54 12.31
CA ALA A 124 30.48 11.78 12.15
C ALA A 124 29.01 11.49 11.80
N VAL A 125 28.76 10.51 10.92
CA VAL A 125 27.40 10.09 10.54
C VAL A 125 26.70 9.37 11.70
N LYS A 126 27.43 8.58 12.49
CA LYS A 126 26.91 7.96 13.72
C LYS A 126 26.50 9.01 14.74
N GLU A 127 27.31 10.04 14.95
CA GLU A 127 27.00 11.13 15.85
C GLU A 127 25.74 11.89 15.41
N ILE A 128 25.63 12.18 14.10
CA ILE A 128 24.41 12.76 13.50
C ILE A 128 23.19 11.90 13.80
N PHE A 129 23.28 10.59 13.55
CA PHE A 129 22.20 9.63 13.83
C PHE A 129 21.79 9.66 15.32
N TRP A 130 22.74 9.63 16.25
CA TRP A 130 22.44 9.63 17.70
C TRP A 130 21.80 10.92 18.18
N ASN A 131 22.23 12.04 17.62
CA ASN A 131 21.75 13.38 17.97
C ASN A 131 20.47 13.76 17.22
N SER A 132 20.06 12.97 16.22
CA SER A 132 18.77 13.17 15.55
C SER A 132 17.61 12.97 16.53
N ASN A 133 16.65 13.88 16.45
CA ASN A 133 15.52 13.98 17.37
C ASN A 133 14.25 13.37 16.77
N ILE A 134 13.45 12.73 17.62
CA ILE A 134 12.14 12.15 17.28
C ILE A 134 11.09 12.74 18.21
N ARG A 135 9.94 13.11 17.64
CA ARG A 135 8.78 13.58 18.41
C ARG A 135 8.03 12.40 19.01
N ILE A 136 7.58 12.59 20.25
CA ILE A 136 6.82 11.62 21.03
C ILE A 136 5.56 12.32 21.55
N PHE A 137 4.41 11.68 21.36
CA PHE A 137 3.20 12.01 22.09
C PHE A 137 2.97 10.93 23.14
N GLU A 138 3.06 11.31 24.41
CA GLU A 138 2.89 10.40 25.54
C GLU A 138 1.50 10.58 26.15
N PHE A 139 0.72 9.50 26.15
CA PHE A 139 -0.60 9.39 26.75
C PHE A 139 -0.49 8.85 28.17
N GLU A 140 -1.20 9.45 29.12
CA GLU A 140 -1.25 9.03 30.52
C GLU A 140 -2.67 9.21 31.04
N VAL A 141 -3.23 8.20 31.71
CA VAL A 141 -4.53 8.33 32.37
C VAL A 141 -4.30 8.89 33.78
N ILE A 142 -4.99 10.00 34.10
CA ILE A 142 -4.80 10.74 35.35
C ILE A 142 -5.47 10.03 36.54
N VAL A 143 -6.46 9.18 36.27
CA VAL A 143 -7.26 8.47 37.28
C VAL A 143 -6.85 6.99 37.31
N GLY A 144 -6.85 6.39 38.50
CA GLY A 144 -6.69 4.93 38.62
C GLY A 144 -7.85 4.20 37.95
N ILE A 145 -7.54 3.38 36.96
CA ILE A 145 -8.52 2.62 36.17
C ILE A 145 -8.21 1.12 36.21
N ASP A 146 -9.24 0.31 35.99
CA ASP A 146 -9.10 -1.14 35.82
C ASP A 146 -8.31 -1.46 34.53
N GLU A 147 -7.56 -2.57 34.55
CA GLU A 147 -6.70 -3.05 33.48
C GLU A 147 -7.49 -3.29 32.18
N LYS A 148 -8.72 -3.83 32.27
CA LYS A 148 -9.58 -4.04 31.09
C LYS A 148 -9.97 -2.73 30.42
N LEU A 149 -10.19 -1.69 31.21
CA LEU A 149 -10.58 -0.39 30.71
C LEU A 149 -9.38 0.35 30.10
N GLU A 150 -8.20 0.23 30.72
CA GLU A 150 -6.94 0.74 30.19
C GLU A 150 -6.61 0.10 28.84
N ASP A 151 -6.73 -1.23 28.74
CA ASP A 151 -6.54 -1.98 27.49
C ASP A 151 -7.49 -1.49 26.39
N LYS A 152 -8.77 -1.27 26.73
CA LYS A 152 -9.76 -0.69 25.79
C LYS A 152 -9.35 0.70 25.30
N ILE A 153 -8.81 1.55 26.17
CA ILE A 153 -8.31 2.89 25.81
C ILE A 153 -7.09 2.78 24.89
N LYS A 154 -6.11 1.93 25.22
CA LYS A 154 -4.91 1.70 24.39
C LYS A 154 -5.29 1.25 22.98
N LYS A 155 -6.21 0.28 22.86
CA LYS A 155 -6.75 -0.21 21.58
C LYS A 155 -7.48 0.88 20.80
N GLU A 156 -8.24 1.74 21.48
CA GLU A 156 -8.93 2.84 20.83
C GLU A 156 -7.96 3.88 20.26
N ILE A 157 -6.93 4.26 21.03
CA ILE A 157 -5.87 5.16 20.56
C ILE A 157 -5.14 4.51 19.38
N PHE A 158 -4.70 3.25 19.52
CA PHE A 158 -4.06 2.47 18.47
C PHE A 158 -4.88 2.52 17.17
N ARG A 159 -6.18 2.20 17.28
CA ARG A 159 -7.09 2.18 16.15
C ARG A 159 -7.13 3.54 15.48
N ARG A 160 -7.38 4.63 16.22
CA ARG A 160 -7.53 5.98 15.65
C ARG A 160 -6.28 6.48 14.92
N TYR A 161 -5.09 6.19 15.45
CA TYR A 161 -3.84 6.56 14.79
C TYR A 161 -3.55 5.73 13.54
N ASN A 162 -3.98 4.46 13.50
CA ASN A 162 -3.80 3.59 12.34
C ASN A 162 -4.93 3.70 11.31
N THR A 163 -6.15 4.10 11.71
CA THR A 163 -7.30 4.30 10.84
C THR A 163 -7.25 5.67 10.19
N GLY A 164 -7.17 5.72 8.85
CA GLY A 164 -7.20 6.97 8.08
C GLY A 164 -5.93 7.24 7.28
N ILE A 165 -4.82 6.55 7.59
CA ILE A 165 -3.61 6.57 6.76
C ILE A 165 -3.96 5.98 5.39
N THR A 166 -3.74 6.76 4.34
CA THR A 166 -4.03 6.34 2.97
C THR A 166 -2.74 6.49 2.18
N SER A 167 -2.13 5.38 1.79
CA SER A 167 -0.90 5.35 1.01
C SER A 167 -1.03 6.09 -0.30
N LEU A 168 0.05 6.75 -0.72
CA LEU A 168 0.14 7.22 -2.10
C LEU A 168 0.25 6.01 -3.03
N THR A 169 -0.46 6.08 -4.15
CA THR A 169 -0.23 5.18 -5.27
C THR A 169 1.13 5.48 -5.92
N SER A 170 1.68 4.56 -6.71
CA SER A 170 2.93 4.82 -7.43
C SER A 170 2.84 6.05 -8.34
N VAL A 171 1.67 6.24 -8.99
CA VAL A 171 1.42 7.40 -9.85
C VAL A 171 1.40 8.70 -9.06
N GLU A 172 0.79 8.70 -7.86
CA GLU A 172 0.78 9.88 -6.97
C GLU A 172 2.19 10.21 -6.45
N VAL A 173 3.02 9.20 -6.17
CA VAL A 173 4.44 9.42 -5.79
C VAL A 173 5.23 10.00 -6.97
N ASP A 174 5.06 9.45 -8.17
CA ASP A 174 5.75 9.95 -9.36
C ASP A 174 5.28 11.37 -9.73
N ALA A 175 3.99 11.67 -9.60
CA ALA A 175 3.47 13.03 -9.80
C ALA A 175 4.13 14.03 -8.83
N ALA A 176 4.22 13.70 -7.55
CA ALA A 176 4.89 14.55 -6.56
C ALA A 176 6.41 14.69 -6.81
N LYS A 177 7.07 13.60 -7.21
CA LYS A 177 8.51 13.62 -7.53
C LYS A 177 8.82 14.54 -8.70
N TYR A 178 7.99 14.51 -9.74
CA TYR A 178 8.16 15.27 -10.98
C TYR A 178 7.26 16.51 -11.03
N ASP A 179 6.84 17.05 -9.88
CA ASP A 179 5.95 18.21 -9.81
C ASP A 179 6.58 19.47 -10.45
N THR A 180 7.89 19.64 -10.27
CA THR A 180 8.66 20.74 -10.85
C THR A 180 9.26 20.41 -12.23
N ASP A 181 9.10 19.17 -12.70
CA ASP A 181 9.71 18.70 -13.96
C ASP A 181 9.09 19.40 -15.19
N TYR A 182 9.97 19.94 -16.03
CA TYR A 182 9.56 20.75 -17.18
C TYR A 182 8.82 19.94 -18.25
N LEU A 183 9.34 18.75 -18.57
CA LEU A 183 8.75 17.89 -19.61
C LEU A 183 7.35 17.39 -19.20
N SER A 184 7.16 17.09 -17.92
CA SER A 184 5.86 16.73 -17.33
C SER A 184 4.85 17.87 -17.48
N LYS A 185 5.26 19.11 -17.24
CA LYS A 185 4.41 20.29 -17.45
C LYS A 185 4.04 20.50 -18.92
N LEU A 186 4.96 20.21 -19.86
CA LEU A 186 4.65 20.23 -21.29
C LEU A 186 3.57 19.18 -21.65
N PHE A 187 3.72 17.95 -21.16
CA PHE A 187 2.69 16.90 -21.35
C PHE A 187 1.33 17.32 -20.80
N GLU A 188 1.30 17.83 -19.56
CA GLU A 188 0.08 18.26 -18.90
C GLU A 188 -0.62 19.39 -19.68
N LYS A 189 0.15 20.42 -20.09
CA LYS A 189 -0.35 21.55 -20.85
C LYS A 189 -0.97 21.11 -22.18
N GLU A 190 -0.32 20.19 -22.89
CA GLU A 190 -0.84 19.67 -24.16
C GLU A 190 -2.12 18.88 -23.96
N ILE A 191 -2.15 17.97 -22.98
CA ILE A 191 -3.34 17.16 -22.64
C ILE A 191 -4.53 18.05 -22.28
N LYS A 192 -4.31 19.11 -21.50
CA LYS A 192 -5.37 20.05 -21.08
C LYS A 192 -5.84 20.96 -22.23
N LYS A 193 -4.95 21.33 -23.14
CA LYS A 193 -5.25 22.26 -24.25
C LYS A 193 -5.91 21.56 -25.44
N ASP A 194 -5.44 20.39 -25.83
CA ASP A 194 -5.89 19.67 -27.02
C ASP A 194 -6.78 18.47 -26.62
N GLN A 195 -8.10 18.67 -26.74
CA GLN A 195 -9.09 17.64 -26.45
C GLN A 195 -8.96 16.41 -27.37
N GLN A 196 -8.52 16.59 -28.61
CA GLN A 196 -8.32 15.47 -29.53
C GLN A 196 -7.10 14.65 -29.10
N PHE A 197 -6.01 15.31 -28.69
CA PHE A 197 -4.84 14.64 -28.15
C PHE A 197 -5.18 13.83 -26.90
N TYR A 198 -5.91 14.41 -25.95
CA TYR A 198 -6.41 13.71 -24.77
C TYR A 198 -7.25 12.48 -25.14
N SER A 199 -8.23 12.64 -26.03
CA SER A 199 -9.11 11.55 -26.46
C SER A 199 -8.34 10.40 -27.11
N ASN A 200 -7.36 10.73 -27.97
CA ASN A 200 -6.51 9.75 -28.63
C ASN A 200 -5.62 8.98 -27.64
N ILE A 201 -4.99 9.66 -26.68
CA ILE A 201 -4.21 9.01 -25.61
C ILE A 201 -5.10 8.08 -24.79
N LYS A 202 -6.28 8.56 -24.39
CA LYS A 202 -7.24 7.77 -23.62
C LYS A 202 -7.64 6.51 -24.36
N LYS A 203 -8.00 6.63 -25.64
CA LYS A 203 -8.40 5.49 -26.46
C LYS A 203 -7.26 4.50 -26.69
N CYS A 204 -6.04 4.97 -26.91
CA CYS A 204 -4.91 4.09 -27.22
C CYS A 204 -4.41 3.32 -25.99
N PHE A 205 -4.35 3.97 -24.83
CA PHE A 205 -3.63 3.43 -23.68
C PHE A 205 -4.49 3.17 -22.43
N PHE A 206 -5.67 3.77 -22.38
CA PHE A 206 -6.55 3.81 -21.20
C PHE A 206 -8.02 3.53 -21.54
N ALA A 207 -8.30 2.79 -22.63
CA ALA A 207 -9.66 2.52 -23.09
C ALA A 207 -10.53 1.83 -22.02
N ASN A 208 -9.91 0.94 -21.23
CA ASN A 208 -10.54 0.18 -20.16
C ASN A 208 -10.56 0.93 -18.81
N ASP A 209 -9.91 2.10 -18.71
CA ASP A 209 -9.87 2.89 -17.48
C ASP A 209 -11.09 3.81 -17.39
N TYR A 210 -11.75 3.77 -16.23
CA TYR A 210 -12.80 4.74 -15.90
C TYR A 210 -12.22 6.16 -15.89
N ALA A 211 -13.05 7.15 -16.26
CA ALA A 211 -12.69 8.56 -16.16
C ALA A 211 -12.63 8.97 -14.68
N THR A 212 -11.48 8.75 -14.05
CA THR A 212 -11.20 9.15 -12.66
C THR A 212 -10.46 10.48 -12.63
N ALA A 213 -10.51 11.19 -11.49
CA ALA A 213 -9.85 12.48 -11.33
C ALA A 213 -8.31 12.41 -11.52
N ASP A 214 -7.72 11.23 -11.38
CA ASP A 214 -6.28 10.97 -11.55
C ASP A 214 -5.88 10.45 -12.94
N ILE A 215 -6.80 10.43 -13.91
CA ILE A 215 -6.51 9.88 -15.25
C ILE A 215 -5.40 10.67 -15.97
N ILE A 216 -5.36 11.99 -15.78
CA ILE A 216 -4.32 12.85 -16.38
C ILE A 216 -2.95 12.53 -15.76
N GLU A 217 -2.87 12.36 -14.44
CA GLU A 217 -1.63 11.96 -13.76
C GLU A 217 -1.12 10.61 -14.27
N LYS A 218 -2.02 9.64 -14.48
CA LYS A 218 -1.69 8.34 -15.09
C LYS A 218 -1.18 8.49 -16.53
N MET A 219 -1.78 9.38 -17.31
CA MET A 219 -1.34 9.66 -18.69
C MET A 219 0.07 10.26 -18.70
N ILE A 220 0.35 11.25 -17.85
CA ILE A 220 1.68 11.88 -17.76
C ILE A 220 2.74 10.87 -17.32
N ASP A 221 2.45 10.04 -16.30
CA ASP A 221 3.32 8.95 -15.87
C ASP A 221 3.59 7.94 -17.00
N PHE A 222 2.56 7.55 -17.76
CA PHE A 222 2.74 6.72 -18.95
C PHE A 222 3.65 7.39 -19.98
N LEU A 223 3.39 8.66 -20.31
CA LEU A 223 4.14 9.40 -21.32
C LEU A 223 5.62 9.54 -20.96
N ARG A 224 5.98 9.81 -19.70
CA ARG A 224 7.38 9.81 -19.25
C ARG A 224 8.06 8.45 -19.45
N ARG A 225 7.38 7.36 -19.06
CA ARG A 225 7.92 6.01 -19.19
C ARG A 225 8.08 5.59 -20.65
N SER A 226 7.08 5.83 -21.50
CA SER A 226 7.16 5.53 -22.93
C SER A 226 8.17 6.44 -23.64
N PHE A 227 8.34 7.68 -23.18
CA PHE A 227 9.38 8.58 -23.65
C PHE A 227 10.79 8.03 -23.40
N ILE A 228 11.07 7.34 -22.28
CA ILE A 228 12.41 6.80 -22.03
C ILE A 228 12.57 5.30 -22.36
N LEU A 229 11.48 4.61 -22.71
CA LEU A 229 11.48 3.16 -22.93
C LEU A 229 12.44 2.69 -24.03
N SER A 230 12.68 3.47 -25.09
CA SER A 230 13.65 3.09 -26.13
C SER A 230 15.10 3.10 -25.65
N LYS A 231 15.40 3.67 -24.48
CA LYS A 231 16.72 3.63 -23.85
C LYS A 231 16.85 2.51 -22.81
N PHE A 232 15.79 1.74 -22.55
CA PHE A 232 15.78 0.66 -21.58
C PHE A 232 15.68 -0.71 -22.28
N PRO A 233 16.74 -1.54 -22.27
CA PRO A 233 16.68 -2.87 -22.85
C PRO A 233 15.52 -3.70 -22.30
N ILE A 234 14.67 -4.23 -23.19
CA ILE A 234 13.39 -4.87 -22.79
C ILE A 234 13.61 -6.09 -21.89
N SER A 235 14.69 -6.83 -22.07
CA SER A 235 15.09 -7.94 -21.18
C SER A 235 15.34 -7.49 -19.73
N GLN A 236 15.85 -6.29 -19.50
CA GLN A 236 16.02 -5.75 -18.15
C GLN A 236 14.71 -5.15 -17.64
N TYR A 237 13.96 -4.45 -18.50
CA TYR A 237 12.61 -3.96 -18.19
C TYR A 237 11.67 -5.09 -17.73
N ALA A 238 11.73 -6.25 -18.39
CA ALA A 238 10.91 -7.42 -18.12
C ALA A 238 11.24 -8.14 -16.80
N ARG A 239 12.44 -7.97 -16.24
CA ARG A 239 12.84 -8.59 -14.95
C ARG A 239 12.13 -7.98 -13.74
N GLY A 240 11.60 -6.77 -13.86
CA GLY A 240 10.73 -6.12 -12.87
C GLY A 240 11.37 -5.66 -11.56
N THR A 241 12.50 -6.22 -11.12
CA THR A 241 13.03 -6.02 -9.75
C THR A 241 13.65 -4.63 -9.49
N ARG A 242 14.14 -3.95 -10.53
CA ARG A 242 14.70 -2.57 -10.50
C ARG A 242 14.09 -1.68 -11.58
N ARG A 243 12.92 -2.05 -12.11
CA ARG A 243 12.35 -1.41 -13.30
C ARG A 243 12.12 0.10 -13.11
N SER A 244 11.44 0.48 -12.03
CA SER A 244 11.11 1.90 -11.76
C SER A 244 12.34 2.73 -11.44
N GLU A 245 13.29 2.16 -10.71
CA GLU A 245 14.57 2.80 -10.36
C GLU A 245 15.39 3.11 -11.61
N ILE A 246 15.61 2.11 -12.47
CA ILE A 246 16.36 2.27 -13.72
C ILE A 246 15.64 3.26 -14.64
N MET A 247 14.31 3.19 -14.73
CA MET A 247 13.53 4.17 -15.51
C MET A 247 13.75 5.59 -15.01
N SER A 248 13.78 5.80 -13.70
CA SER A 248 14.03 7.13 -13.11
C SER A 248 15.43 7.64 -13.44
N ILE A 249 16.46 6.80 -13.26
CA ILE A 249 17.86 7.17 -13.55
C ILE A 249 18.02 7.51 -15.02
N LEU A 250 17.50 6.65 -15.91
CA LEU A 250 17.55 6.90 -17.36
C LEU A 250 16.81 8.17 -17.74
N TYR A 251 15.66 8.43 -17.11
CA TYR A 251 14.87 9.62 -17.38
C TYR A 251 15.62 10.89 -16.97
N GLU A 252 16.10 10.95 -15.72
CA GLU A 252 16.87 12.09 -15.20
C GLU A 252 18.14 12.32 -16.04
N THR A 253 18.89 11.25 -16.34
CA THR A 253 20.10 11.34 -17.17
C THR A 253 19.77 11.89 -18.55
N PHE A 254 18.76 11.32 -19.22
CA PHE A 254 18.43 11.70 -20.60
C PHE A 254 17.86 13.13 -20.69
N VAL A 255 16.97 13.51 -19.78
CA VAL A 255 16.41 14.88 -19.73
C VAL A 255 17.52 15.90 -19.48
N ASN A 256 18.47 15.60 -18.57
CA ASN A 256 19.59 16.50 -18.27
C ASN A 256 20.59 16.64 -19.42
N THR A 257 20.64 15.67 -20.34
CA THR A 257 21.50 15.74 -21.54
C THR A 257 20.88 16.49 -22.72
N ILE A 258 19.58 16.80 -22.68
CA ILE A 258 18.88 17.47 -23.78
C ILE A 258 19.03 18.99 -23.62
N GLU A 259 19.58 19.64 -24.64
CA GLU A 259 19.70 21.11 -24.68
C GLU A 259 18.34 21.81 -24.88
N ASP A 260 17.48 21.26 -25.75
CA ASP A 260 16.16 21.80 -26.08
C ASP A 260 15.05 20.75 -25.90
N LEU A 261 14.43 20.79 -24.72
CA LEU A 261 13.34 19.88 -24.36
C LEU A 261 12.04 20.14 -25.14
N ASP A 262 11.79 21.37 -25.58
CA ASP A 262 10.60 21.70 -26.36
C ASP A 262 10.66 21.02 -27.74
N SER A 263 11.81 21.09 -28.40
CA SER A 263 12.04 20.42 -29.68
C SER A 263 11.90 18.90 -29.57
N GLU A 264 12.50 18.28 -28.55
CA GLU A 264 12.39 16.83 -28.33
C GLU A 264 10.94 16.42 -27.99
N PHE A 265 10.23 17.23 -27.20
CA PHE A 265 8.80 17.03 -26.94
C PHE A 265 7.98 17.06 -28.24
N LEU A 266 8.25 18.00 -29.16
CA LEU A 266 7.56 18.07 -30.45
C LEU A 266 7.85 16.86 -31.34
N VAL A 267 9.07 16.33 -31.33
CA VAL A 267 9.42 15.08 -32.03
C VAL A 267 8.60 13.92 -31.47
N TYR A 268 8.57 13.79 -30.15
CA TYR A 268 7.79 12.74 -29.49
C TYR A 268 6.28 12.87 -29.72
N LYS A 269 5.75 14.10 -29.72
CA LYS A 269 4.35 14.38 -30.09
C LYS A 269 4.04 13.94 -31.52
N LYS A 270 4.95 14.17 -32.47
CA LYS A 270 4.79 13.68 -33.86
C LYS A 270 4.71 12.15 -33.89
N GLN A 271 5.56 11.45 -33.14
CA GLN A 271 5.54 9.98 -33.03
C GLN A 271 4.21 9.45 -32.49
N LEU A 272 3.66 10.09 -31.45
CA LEU A 272 2.33 9.77 -30.94
C LEU A 272 1.23 9.99 -31.99
N ASN A 273 1.29 11.11 -32.73
CA ASN A 273 0.34 11.37 -33.81
C ASN A 273 0.42 10.31 -34.92
N LYS A 274 1.61 9.78 -35.21
CA LYS A 274 1.74 8.64 -36.14
C LYS A 274 1.02 7.40 -35.63
N LEU A 275 1.18 7.08 -34.35
CA LEU A 275 0.45 5.98 -33.70
C LEU A 275 -1.07 6.19 -33.75
N PHE A 276 -1.55 7.42 -33.51
CA PHE A 276 -2.98 7.73 -33.57
C PHE A 276 -3.54 7.54 -34.97
N ALA A 277 -2.80 7.93 -36.01
CA ALA A 277 -3.19 7.70 -37.39
C ALA A 277 -3.29 6.19 -37.72
N ILE A 278 -2.32 5.39 -37.27
CA ILE A 278 -2.36 3.92 -37.41
C ILE A 278 -3.60 3.33 -36.74
N ASN A 279 -3.89 3.74 -35.49
CA ASN A 279 -5.06 3.27 -34.75
C ASN A 279 -6.38 3.68 -35.41
N ASN A 280 -6.48 4.91 -35.91
CA ASN A 280 -7.65 5.36 -36.66
C ASN A 280 -7.85 4.51 -37.93
N PHE A 281 -6.78 4.19 -38.66
CA PHE A 281 -6.85 3.27 -39.80
C PHE A 281 -7.34 1.87 -39.39
N PHE A 282 -6.85 1.31 -38.28
CA PHE A 282 -7.31 0.01 -37.76
C PHE A 282 -8.81 0.01 -37.46
N LEU A 283 -9.29 1.06 -36.80
CA LEU A 283 -10.71 1.24 -36.47
C LEU A 283 -11.58 1.30 -37.72
N THR A 284 -11.20 2.12 -38.71
CA THR A 284 -11.93 2.22 -39.99
C THR A 284 -11.97 0.90 -40.75
N ASN A 285 -10.99 0.01 -40.52
CA ASN A 285 -10.91 -1.32 -41.13
C ASN A 285 -11.39 -2.45 -40.18
N GLY A 286 -12.25 -2.11 -39.21
CA GLY A 286 -12.96 -3.06 -38.36
C GLY A 286 -12.08 -3.80 -37.35
N PHE A 287 -10.96 -3.21 -36.93
CA PHE A 287 -10.10 -3.74 -35.88
C PHE A 287 -10.06 -2.79 -34.68
N ASP A 288 -11.13 -2.83 -33.87
CA ASP A 288 -11.17 -2.17 -32.57
C ASP A 288 -10.61 -3.10 -31.50
N HIS A 289 -9.31 -2.97 -31.23
CA HIS A 289 -8.61 -3.90 -30.33
C HIS A 289 -8.58 -3.45 -28.87
N ASN A 290 -8.77 -2.16 -28.57
CA ASN A 290 -8.71 -1.54 -27.24
C ASN A 290 -7.58 -2.08 -26.33
N ASN A 291 -6.43 -2.41 -26.93
CA ASN A 291 -5.34 -3.11 -26.26
C ASN A 291 -4.12 -2.20 -26.15
N ARG A 292 -3.83 -1.75 -24.92
CA ARG A 292 -2.73 -0.84 -24.64
C ARG A 292 -1.35 -1.40 -25.00
N PHE A 293 -1.15 -2.72 -24.93
CA PHE A 293 0.16 -3.34 -25.17
C PHE A 293 0.55 -3.35 -26.64
N ILE A 294 -0.43 -3.46 -27.55
CA ILE A 294 -0.22 -3.25 -28.98
C ILE A 294 0.29 -1.83 -29.21
N ASN A 295 -0.38 -0.85 -28.60
CA ASN A 295 -0.04 0.56 -28.78
C ASN A 295 1.31 0.94 -28.15
N GLU A 296 1.64 0.40 -26.97
CA GLU A 296 2.93 0.63 -26.30
C GLU A 296 4.10 0.07 -27.12
N THR A 297 3.97 -1.15 -27.64
CA THR A 297 5.01 -1.79 -28.46
C THR A 297 5.18 -1.11 -29.82
N LEU A 298 4.09 -0.66 -30.45
CA LEU A 298 4.15 0.16 -31.66
C LEU A 298 4.87 1.49 -31.44
N LEU A 299 4.50 2.21 -30.38
CA LEU A 299 5.16 3.49 -30.04
C LEU A 299 6.65 3.29 -29.80
N TRP A 300 7.02 2.26 -29.05
CA TRP A 300 8.41 1.89 -28.79
C TRP A 300 9.19 1.64 -30.09
N GLY A 301 8.64 0.85 -31.00
CA GLY A 301 9.29 0.55 -32.28
C GLY A 301 9.41 1.78 -33.19
N ILE A 302 8.35 2.60 -33.27
CA ILE A 302 8.36 3.88 -34.00
C ILE A 302 9.48 4.79 -33.49
N ARG A 303 9.59 4.92 -32.16
CA ARG A 303 10.58 5.78 -31.54
C ARG A 303 12.01 5.33 -31.84
N ILE A 304 12.30 4.03 -31.76
CA ILE A 304 13.63 3.48 -32.06
C ILE A 304 14.01 3.76 -33.52
N LEU A 305 13.14 3.41 -34.46
CA LEU A 305 13.44 3.58 -35.88
C LEU A 305 13.74 5.04 -36.22
N GLU A 306 12.95 5.99 -35.71
CA GLU A 306 13.20 7.41 -35.96
C GLU A 306 14.45 7.94 -35.24
N GLN A 307 14.79 7.44 -34.05
CA GLN A 307 16.05 7.77 -33.38
C GLN A 307 17.28 7.33 -34.18
N GLU A 308 17.16 6.22 -34.91
CA GLU A 308 18.19 5.72 -35.82
C GLU A 308 18.06 6.30 -37.24
N ASN A 309 17.33 7.42 -37.39
CA ASN A 309 17.10 8.14 -38.64
C ASN A 309 16.39 7.34 -39.74
N ILE A 310 15.60 6.33 -39.38
CA ILE A 310 14.77 5.54 -40.31
C ILE A 310 13.38 6.15 -40.40
N PHE A 311 13.04 6.68 -41.58
CA PHE A 311 11.75 7.30 -41.80
C PHE A 311 10.62 6.27 -41.95
N ILE A 312 9.55 6.45 -41.16
CA ILE A 312 8.36 5.62 -41.21
C ILE A 312 7.25 6.32 -42.00
N ASN A 313 6.89 5.76 -43.15
CA ASN A 313 5.69 6.10 -43.90
C ASN A 313 4.50 5.23 -43.45
N ILE A 314 3.55 5.83 -42.73
CA ILE A 314 2.38 5.13 -42.16
C ILE A 314 1.54 4.48 -43.24
N SER A 315 1.30 5.19 -44.35
CA SER A 315 0.44 4.73 -45.44
C SER A 315 0.95 3.43 -46.08
N GLU A 316 2.26 3.19 -46.05
CA GLU A 316 2.91 2.01 -46.61
C GLU A 316 2.96 0.80 -45.66
N ILE A 317 2.78 1.01 -44.35
CA ILE A 317 2.85 -0.07 -43.35
C ILE A 317 1.50 -0.45 -42.76
N GLN A 318 0.52 0.47 -42.73
CA GLN A 318 -0.70 0.30 -41.94
C GLN A 318 -1.52 -0.95 -42.34
N GLN A 319 -1.56 -1.31 -43.62
CA GLN A 319 -2.30 -2.49 -44.09
C GLN A 319 -1.58 -3.80 -43.76
N ASP A 320 -0.27 -3.87 -43.99
CA ASP A 320 0.57 -5.02 -43.62
C ASP A 320 0.54 -5.26 -42.10
N LEU A 321 0.63 -4.16 -41.34
CA LEU A 321 0.64 -4.19 -39.88
C LEU A 321 -0.71 -4.65 -39.32
N LEU A 322 -1.83 -4.16 -39.88
CA LEU A 322 -3.17 -4.60 -39.50
C LEU A 322 -3.33 -6.11 -39.68
N LYS A 323 -2.93 -6.64 -40.84
CA LYS A 323 -2.98 -8.09 -41.10
C LYS A 323 -2.12 -8.86 -40.11
N TYR A 324 -0.88 -8.39 -39.90
CA TYR A 324 0.06 -9.02 -38.98
C TYR A 324 -0.46 -9.10 -37.54
N LEU A 325 -1.04 -8.01 -37.03
CA LEU A 325 -1.56 -7.95 -35.66
C LEU A 325 -2.83 -8.78 -35.46
N LYS A 326 -3.72 -8.87 -36.47
CA LYS A 326 -4.89 -9.77 -36.42
C LYS A 326 -4.48 -11.24 -36.26
N GLU A 327 -3.40 -11.66 -36.92
CA GLU A 327 -2.87 -13.03 -36.81
C GLU A 327 -2.18 -13.31 -35.46
N HIS A 328 -1.70 -12.28 -34.75
CA HIS A 328 -0.88 -12.42 -33.54
C HIS A 328 -1.53 -11.83 -32.27
N GLN A 329 -2.84 -11.53 -32.30
CA GLN A 329 -3.53 -10.82 -31.22
C GLN A 329 -3.41 -11.49 -29.84
N ILE A 330 -3.33 -12.83 -29.80
CA ILE A 330 -3.19 -13.64 -28.58
C ILE A 330 -1.93 -13.26 -27.77
N ILE A 331 -0.84 -12.85 -28.44
CA ILE A 331 0.43 -12.46 -27.78
C ILE A 331 0.23 -11.22 -26.88
N TYR A 332 -0.74 -10.38 -27.22
CA TYR A 332 -1.01 -9.13 -26.52
C TYR A 332 -2.09 -9.26 -25.43
N ALA A 333 -2.56 -10.48 -25.12
CA ALA A 333 -3.57 -10.72 -24.09
C ALA A 333 -3.20 -10.09 -22.73
N GLU A 334 -4.17 -9.54 -22.01
CA GLU A 334 -3.93 -8.83 -20.73
C GLU A 334 -3.63 -9.76 -19.55
N ASP A 335 -4.03 -11.03 -19.66
CA ASP A 335 -3.75 -12.03 -18.65
C ASP A 335 -2.25 -12.20 -18.47
N SER A 336 -1.81 -12.19 -17.20
CA SER A 336 -0.39 -12.39 -16.91
C SER A 336 0.51 -11.37 -17.65
N ALA A 337 0.03 -10.15 -17.86
CA ALA A 337 0.71 -9.20 -18.72
C ALA A 337 2.10 -8.74 -18.25
N TYR A 338 2.39 -8.89 -16.96
CA TYR A 338 3.65 -8.46 -16.34
C TYR A 338 4.68 -9.60 -16.22
N PHE A 339 4.37 -10.80 -16.69
CA PHE A 339 5.33 -11.89 -16.69
C PHE A 339 6.43 -11.64 -17.72
N TYR A 340 7.68 -11.94 -17.32
CA TYR A 340 8.87 -11.72 -18.13
C TYR A 340 8.71 -12.22 -19.58
N LYS A 341 8.25 -13.46 -19.74
CA LYS A 341 8.06 -14.09 -21.06
C LYS A 341 7.10 -13.30 -21.94
N ASN A 342 5.93 -12.93 -21.40
CA ASN A 342 4.90 -12.22 -22.15
C ASN A 342 5.37 -10.83 -22.59
N ILE A 343 6.15 -10.13 -21.75
CA ILE A 343 6.76 -8.85 -22.13
C ILE A 343 7.72 -9.06 -23.31
N ILE A 344 8.66 -10.01 -23.20
CA ILE A 344 9.63 -10.29 -24.25
C ILE A 344 8.95 -10.71 -25.56
N ASP A 345 7.92 -11.56 -25.48
CA ASP A 345 7.21 -12.05 -26.66
C ASP A 345 6.48 -10.92 -27.41
N ARG A 346 5.89 -9.94 -26.69
CA ARG A 346 5.21 -8.78 -27.31
C ARG A 346 6.17 -7.85 -28.03
N PHE A 347 7.21 -7.38 -27.33
CA PHE A 347 8.21 -6.49 -27.93
C PHE A 347 8.99 -7.20 -29.03
N GLY A 348 9.28 -8.49 -28.86
CA GLY A 348 9.90 -9.33 -29.89
C GLY A 348 9.00 -9.52 -31.11
N ASN A 349 7.68 -9.67 -30.94
CA ASN A 349 6.73 -9.79 -32.04
C ASN A 349 6.73 -8.53 -32.92
N ILE A 350 6.61 -7.34 -32.32
CA ILE A 350 6.62 -6.11 -33.12
C ILE A 350 7.99 -5.83 -33.77
N SER A 351 9.08 -6.18 -33.09
CA SER A 351 10.44 -6.06 -33.63
C SER A 351 10.61 -6.88 -34.90
N LYS A 352 10.05 -8.10 -34.94
CA LYS A 352 10.09 -8.96 -36.14
C LYS A 352 9.37 -8.33 -37.33
N PHE A 353 8.22 -7.70 -37.09
CA PHE A 353 7.50 -6.97 -38.13
C PHE A 353 8.35 -5.82 -38.70
N PHE A 354 8.87 -4.95 -37.83
CA PHE A 354 9.66 -3.81 -38.27
C PHE A 354 11.00 -4.22 -38.90
N ASN A 355 11.67 -5.25 -38.38
CA ASN A 355 12.88 -5.81 -39.00
C ASN A 355 12.59 -6.31 -40.42
N LYS A 356 11.47 -7.01 -40.65
CA LYS A 356 11.10 -7.50 -41.98
C LYS A 356 10.89 -6.34 -42.98
N LYS A 357 10.25 -5.25 -42.53
CA LYS A 357 9.91 -4.10 -43.39
C LYS A 357 11.10 -3.17 -43.64
N TYR A 358 11.88 -2.85 -42.59
CA TYR A 358 12.92 -1.82 -42.63
C TYR A 358 14.36 -2.36 -42.57
N LYS A 359 14.53 -3.68 -42.45
CA LYS A 359 15.85 -4.34 -42.32
C LYS A 359 16.70 -3.82 -41.15
N PHE A 360 16.04 -3.32 -40.12
CA PHE A 360 16.67 -2.81 -38.90
C PHE A 360 16.69 -3.88 -37.80
N ASP A 361 17.83 -4.07 -37.14
CA ASP A 361 17.99 -5.03 -36.05
C ASP A 361 17.68 -4.39 -34.69
N PHE A 362 16.70 -4.95 -33.98
CA PHE A 362 16.27 -4.47 -32.67
C PHE A 362 17.00 -5.15 -31.51
N GLU A 363 17.93 -6.09 -31.77
CA GLU A 363 18.52 -6.92 -30.71
C GLU A 363 19.15 -6.08 -29.59
N VAL A 364 19.82 -4.98 -29.90
CA VAL A 364 20.41 -4.06 -28.89
C VAL A 364 19.36 -3.47 -27.96
N TYR A 365 18.14 -3.19 -28.44
CA TYR A 365 17.05 -2.63 -27.65
C TYR A 365 16.25 -3.71 -26.90
N LEU A 366 16.32 -4.97 -27.36
CA LEU A 366 15.74 -6.11 -26.65
C LEU A 366 16.69 -6.61 -25.56
N ARG A 367 17.97 -6.76 -25.88
CA ARG A 367 19.03 -7.36 -25.06
C ARG A 367 20.35 -6.66 -25.32
N LYS A 368 20.74 -5.81 -24.38
CA LYS A 368 22.06 -5.16 -24.35
C LYS A 368 22.91 -5.78 -23.24
N SER A 369 24.03 -6.39 -23.60
CA SER A 369 24.89 -7.15 -22.66
C SER A 369 25.70 -6.27 -21.71
N ASP A 370 26.14 -5.11 -22.21
CA ASP A 370 26.97 -4.08 -21.56
C ASP A 370 26.16 -3.06 -20.75
N PHE A 371 24.83 -3.07 -20.87
CA PHE A 371 23.95 -2.13 -20.13
C PHE A 371 24.13 -2.17 -18.61
N LYS A 372 24.57 -3.31 -18.06
CA LYS A 372 24.84 -3.45 -16.63
C LYS A 372 26.04 -2.59 -16.20
N ASP A 373 27.05 -2.49 -17.06
CA ASP A 373 28.26 -1.72 -16.79
C ASP A 373 28.00 -0.23 -16.99
N GLU A 374 27.27 0.17 -18.04
CA GLU A 374 26.79 1.56 -18.21
C GLU A 374 25.97 2.04 -17.00
N LEU A 375 25.05 1.19 -16.50
CA LEU A 375 24.26 1.51 -15.31
C LEU A 375 25.14 1.65 -14.06
N LYS A 376 26.25 0.90 -13.98
CA LYS A 376 27.17 0.97 -12.85
C LYS A 376 27.95 2.29 -12.87
N ASP A 377 28.38 2.74 -14.05
CA ASP A 377 29.09 4.01 -14.20
C ASP A 377 28.17 5.20 -13.87
N LEU A 378 26.91 5.16 -14.31
CA LEU A 378 25.87 6.13 -13.94
C LEU A 378 25.55 6.15 -12.43
N LEU A 379 25.81 5.05 -11.72
CA LEU A 379 25.59 4.94 -10.27
C LEU A 379 26.84 5.32 -9.44
N GLN A 380 28.03 5.40 -10.04
CA GLN A 380 29.30 5.59 -9.34
C GLN A 380 29.71 7.05 -9.13
N THR A 381 29.08 8.01 -9.80
CA THR A 381 29.48 9.43 -9.76
C THR A 381 29.21 10.18 -8.46
N ASP A 382 28.56 9.56 -7.45
CA ASP A 382 28.24 10.21 -6.16
C ASP A 382 28.90 9.52 -4.94
N SER A 383 30.14 9.04 -5.07
CA SER A 383 30.78 8.19 -4.04
C SER A 383 31.78 8.88 -3.11
N ASP A 384 31.62 10.17 -2.77
CA ASP A 384 32.48 10.79 -1.76
C ASP A 384 31.77 10.97 -0.41
N ALA A 385 32.39 10.43 0.64
CA ALA A 385 31.96 10.64 2.03
C ALA A 385 31.97 12.14 2.42
N GLN A 386 32.73 12.97 1.69
CA GLN A 386 32.69 14.43 1.83
C GLN A 386 31.39 15.04 1.28
N ASP A 387 30.81 14.48 0.21
CA ASP A 387 29.55 14.95 -0.35
C ASP A 387 28.37 14.58 0.54
N VAL A 388 28.40 13.41 1.19
CA VAL A 388 27.40 13.04 2.21
C VAL A 388 27.39 14.06 3.34
N LEU A 389 28.55 14.45 3.88
CA LEU A 389 28.62 15.41 4.99
C LEU A 389 28.25 16.83 4.56
N LYS A 390 28.61 17.27 3.35
CA LYS A 390 28.15 18.55 2.77
C LYS A 390 26.63 18.57 2.55
N ASN A 391 26.07 17.51 1.97
CA ASN A 391 24.63 17.37 1.75
C ASN A 391 23.88 17.31 3.09
N LEU A 392 24.43 16.65 4.11
CA LEU A 392 23.84 16.58 5.45
C LEU A 392 23.79 17.93 6.18
N ALA A 393 24.81 18.77 6.02
CA ALA A 393 24.83 20.09 6.62
C ALA A 393 23.75 21.01 6.03
N ASN A 394 23.45 20.86 4.75
CA ASN A 394 22.48 21.70 4.05
C ASN A 394 21.02 21.21 4.14
N LEU A 395 20.80 19.90 4.31
CA LEU A 395 19.46 19.28 4.31
C LEU A 395 18.82 19.17 5.69
N ARG A 396 19.57 19.43 6.76
CA ARG A 396 19.07 19.34 8.13
C ARG A 396 18.16 20.52 8.45
N ILE A 397 16.90 20.20 8.72
CA ILE A 397 15.88 21.18 9.07
C ILE A 397 16.01 21.51 10.57
N ASN A 398 15.92 22.80 10.90
CA ASN A 398 15.68 23.21 12.28
C ASN A 398 14.29 22.70 12.71
N LYS A 399 14.21 21.69 13.57
CA LYS A 399 12.95 21.11 14.05
C LYS A 399 12.22 22.09 14.97
N PRO A 400 11.23 22.86 14.47
CA PRO A 400 10.56 23.83 15.30
C PRO A 400 9.62 23.11 16.27
N SER A 401 9.34 23.71 17.43
CA SER A 401 8.27 23.19 18.28
C SER A 401 6.94 23.28 17.55
N PRO A 402 6.05 22.28 17.68
CA PRO A 402 4.70 22.40 17.14
C PRO A 402 3.99 23.64 17.70
N VAL A 403 3.27 24.34 16.83
CA VAL A 403 2.42 25.49 17.19
C VAL A 403 0.99 24.98 17.29
N SER A 404 0.44 24.99 18.49
CA SER A 404 -0.94 24.56 18.75
C SER A 404 -1.91 25.67 18.37
N LYS A 405 -2.86 25.39 17.47
CA LYS A 405 -3.88 26.35 17.01
C LYS A 405 -5.30 25.80 17.07
N PRO A 406 -6.29 26.61 17.48
CA PRO A 406 -7.70 26.26 17.32
C PRO A 406 -8.08 26.10 15.85
N ILE A 407 -9.04 25.21 15.57
CA ILE A 407 -9.59 25.02 14.23
C ILE A 407 -10.15 26.33 13.66
N GLU A 408 -10.78 27.18 14.49
CA GLU A 408 -11.32 28.47 14.03
C GLU A 408 -10.25 29.38 13.41
N GLU A 409 -9.05 29.45 14.03
CA GLU A 409 -7.93 30.24 13.52
C GLU A 409 -7.42 29.67 12.19
N ILE A 410 -7.26 28.35 12.10
CA ILE A 410 -6.86 27.68 10.86
C ILE A 410 -7.88 27.96 9.75
N LEU A 411 -9.19 27.95 10.05
CA LEU A 411 -10.22 28.24 9.06
C LEU A 411 -10.20 29.69 8.57
N SER A 412 -9.78 30.63 9.42
CA SER A 412 -9.55 32.02 9.01
C SER A 412 -8.38 32.10 8.02
N ASP A 413 -7.28 31.42 8.33
CA ASP A 413 -6.10 31.31 7.45
C ASP A 413 -6.45 30.66 6.11
N VAL A 414 -7.24 29.58 6.11
CA VAL A 414 -7.68 28.82 4.92
C VAL A 414 -8.51 29.64 3.94
N ASN A 415 -9.30 30.60 4.43
CA ASN A 415 -10.07 31.49 3.58
C ASN A 415 -9.21 32.62 2.98
N SER A 416 -7.94 32.72 3.37
CA SER A 416 -7.00 33.66 2.79
C SER A 416 -6.27 33.05 1.58
N TYR A 417 -5.83 33.90 0.65
CA TYR A 417 -4.93 33.50 -0.44
C TYR A 417 -3.54 33.06 0.04
N LYS A 418 -3.26 33.11 1.36
CA LYS A 418 -1.98 32.75 1.96
C LYS A 418 -1.94 31.32 2.49
N TYR A 419 -3.00 30.52 2.33
CA TYR A 419 -3.03 29.14 2.80
C TYR A 419 -3.43 28.17 1.68
N LEU A 420 -2.46 27.44 1.16
CA LEU A 420 -2.62 26.50 0.07
C LEU A 420 -2.82 25.10 0.64
N ILE A 421 -4.09 24.68 0.79
CA ILE A 421 -4.44 23.33 1.27
C ILE A 421 -3.99 22.25 0.28
N ARG A 422 -4.01 22.57 -1.02
CA ARG A 422 -3.76 21.64 -2.11
C ARG A 422 -2.64 22.17 -3.01
N PRO A 423 -1.37 22.11 -2.57
CA PRO A 423 -0.25 22.35 -3.46
C PRO A 423 -0.22 21.31 -4.59
N SER A 424 0.44 21.62 -5.70
CA SER A 424 0.42 20.81 -6.93
C SER A 424 0.94 19.39 -6.75
N TYR A 425 1.89 19.18 -5.84
CA TYR A 425 2.44 17.86 -5.53
C TYR A 425 1.51 16.98 -4.67
N GLN A 426 0.43 17.53 -4.11
CA GLN A 426 -0.54 16.75 -3.34
C GLN A 426 -1.53 16.03 -4.25
N ARG A 427 -2.01 14.86 -3.79
CA ARG A 427 -3.06 14.13 -4.48
C ARG A 427 -4.43 14.82 -4.41
N GLN A 428 -5.27 14.48 -5.37
CA GLN A 428 -6.70 14.81 -5.39
C GLN A 428 -7.43 14.35 -4.11
N GLU A 429 -8.55 15.01 -3.79
CA GLU A 429 -9.40 14.62 -2.66
C GLU A 429 -9.99 13.22 -2.89
N LYS A 430 -9.68 12.26 -2.00
CA LYS A 430 -10.08 10.84 -2.10
C LYS A 430 -10.60 10.28 -0.78
N ILE A 431 -11.08 11.14 0.14
CA ILE A 431 -11.53 10.69 1.45
C ILE A 431 -12.97 10.16 1.42
N SER A 432 -13.19 9.00 2.05
CA SER A 432 -14.53 8.47 2.24
C SER A 432 -15.24 9.14 3.42
N VAL A 433 -16.56 9.27 3.32
CA VAL A 433 -17.40 9.82 4.40
C VAL A 433 -17.17 9.10 5.74
N PHE A 434 -16.93 7.79 5.73
CA PHE A 434 -16.60 7.02 6.95
C PHE A 434 -15.30 7.48 7.62
N LYS A 435 -14.23 7.70 6.83
CA LYS A 435 -12.95 8.20 7.35
C LYS A 435 -13.09 9.64 7.86
N ALA A 436 -13.76 10.49 7.09
CA ALA A 436 -14.05 11.87 7.50
C ALA A 436 -14.87 11.91 8.80
N SER A 437 -15.88 11.05 8.94
CA SER A 437 -16.70 10.93 10.15
C SER A 437 -15.88 10.53 11.38
N SER A 438 -14.89 9.64 11.22
CA SER A 438 -14.00 9.22 12.32
C SER A 438 -13.09 10.35 12.81
N ILE A 439 -12.68 11.26 11.91
CA ILE A 439 -11.93 12.47 12.28
C ILE A 439 -12.82 13.41 13.12
N ILE A 440 -14.05 13.67 12.65
CA ILE A 440 -15.01 14.50 13.41
C ILE A 440 -15.36 13.87 14.76
N GLU A 441 -15.51 12.54 14.83
CA GLU A 441 -15.71 11.84 16.09
C GLU A 441 -14.55 12.06 17.06
N SER A 442 -13.30 12.04 16.56
CA SER A 442 -12.11 12.28 17.37
C SER A 442 -12.08 13.68 17.94
N ILE A 443 -12.45 14.68 17.14
CA ILE A 443 -12.56 16.09 17.55
C ILE A 443 -13.63 16.24 18.65
N LEU A 444 -14.82 15.68 18.44
CA LEU A 444 -15.92 15.76 19.41
C LEU A 444 -15.61 15.04 20.74
N LEU A 445 -14.72 14.04 20.70
CA LEU A 445 -14.22 13.33 21.87
C LEU A 445 -13.02 14.02 22.54
N GLY A 446 -12.44 15.06 21.93
CA GLY A 446 -11.28 15.77 22.46
C GLY A 446 -9.95 15.02 22.29
N ILE A 447 -9.86 14.12 21.31
CA ILE A 447 -8.64 13.35 21.05
C ILE A 447 -7.77 14.11 20.08
N ASN A 448 -6.53 14.42 20.47
CA ASN A 448 -5.57 15.08 19.59
C ASN A 448 -5.41 14.31 18.27
N LEU A 449 -5.48 15.07 17.18
CA LEU A 449 -5.17 14.57 15.85
C LEU A 449 -3.66 14.63 15.62
N PRO A 450 -3.11 13.78 14.73
CA PRO A 450 -1.74 13.92 14.27
C PRO A 450 -1.48 15.34 13.73
N PRO A 451 -0.28 15.90 13.97
CA PRO A 451 0.03 17.27 13.57
C PRO A 451 -0.06 17.47 12.06
N ILE A 452 -0.30 18.71 11.65
CA ILE A 452 -0.31 19.13 10.24
C ILE A 452 1.04 19.72 9.91
N PHE A 453 1.58 19.39 8.74
CA PHE A 453 2.88 19.87 8.30
C PHE A 453 2.68 20.99 7.30
N ILE A 454 3.26 22.14 7.60
CA ILE A 454 3.12 23.36 6.80
C ILE A 454 4.49 23.79 6.30
N TYR A 455 4.59 24.04 5.00
CA TYR A 455 5.73 24.76 4.43
C TYR A 455 5.38 26.23 4.31
N LYS A 456 6.15 27.11 4.94
CA LYS A 456 5.94 28.56 4.85
C LYS A 456 6.98 29.15 3.90
N ARG A 457 6.52 29.57 2.72
CA ARG A 457 7.34 30.19 1.69
C ARG A 457 7.77 31.62 2.06
N LYS A 458 8.79 32.14 1.37
CA LYS A 458 9.29 33.53 1.50
C LYS A 458 8.22 34.58 1.18
N ASP A 459 7.24 34.25 0.35
CA ASP A 459 6.08 35.11 0.04
C ASP A 459 4.96 35.05 1.11
N ASN A 460 5.20 34.35 2.23
CA ASN A 460 4.27 34.08 3.33
C ASN A 460 3.09 33.18 2.99
N VAL A 461 3.10 32.48 1.85
CA VAL A 461 2.13 31.42 1.58
C VAL A 461 2.49 30.17 2.38
N LYS A 462 1.49 29.60 3.06
CA LYS A 462 1.54 28.37 3.84
C LYS A 462 1.00 27.22 3.01
N GLU A 463 1.85 26.29 2.60
CA GLU A 463 1.47 25.09 1.86
C GLU A 463 1.31 23.89 2.79
N VAL A 464 0.24 23.12 2.61
CA VAL A 464 0.01 21.90 3.41
C VAL A 464 0.81 20.74 2.83
N ILE A 465 1.87 20.32 3.52
CA ILE A 465 2.70 19.15 3.17
C ILE A 465 2.03 17.85 3.63
N ASP A 466 1.44 17.81 4.82
CA ASP A 466 0.69 16.64 5.30
C ASP A 466 -0.48 17.11 6.16
N GLY A 467 -1.58 16.35 6.12
CA GLY A 467 -2.81 16.68 6.84
C GLY A 467 -3.91 17.29 5.98
N GLN A 468 -3.70 17.42 4.67
CA GLN A 468 -4.70 17.91 3.71
C GLN A 468 -6.07 17.24 3.91
N GLN A 469 -6.13 15.90 3.96
CA GLN A 469 -7.40 15.18 4.06
C GLN A 469 -8.09 15.41 5.43
N ARG A 470 -7.33 15.70 6.49
CA ARG A 470 -7.86 16.06 7.82
C ARG A 470 -8.52 17.43 7.74
N LEU A 471 -7.82 18.43 7.21
CA LEU A 471 -8.36 19.78 7.02
C LEU A 471 -9.60 19.78 6.11
N LEU A 472 -9.53 19.12 4.96
CA LEU A 472 -10.66 19.02 4.03
C LEU A 472 -11.87 18.35 4.69
N SER A 473 -11.68 17.31 5.50
CA SER A 473 -12.80 16.68 6.23
C SER A 473 -13.48 17.64 7.21
N ILE A 474 -12.69 18.44 7.92
CA ILE A 474 -13.21 19.45 8.86
C ILE A 474 -13.97 20.53 8.10
N ILE A 475 -13.36 21.12 7.07
CA ILE A 475 -13.97 22.16 6.22
C ILE A 475 -15.26 21.65 5.58
N ALA A 476 -15.23 20.43 5.03
CA ALA A 476 -16.38 19.78 4.42
C ALA A 476 -17.52 19.59 5.43
N PHE A 477 -17.23 19.07 6.62
CA PHE A 477 -18.26 18.86 7.63
C PHE A 477 -18.90 20.18 8.07
N LEU A 478 -18.10 21.24 8.23
CA LEU A 478 -18.56 22.58 8.57
C LEU A 478 -19.34 23.27 7.44
N GLY A 479 -19.32 22.71 6.23
CA GLY A 479 -19.98 23.31 5.07
C GLY A 479 -19.28 24.58 4.55
N ARG A 480 -17.98 24.75 4.83
CA ARG A 480 -17.21 25.95 4.46
C ARG A 480 -16.50 25.77 3.12
N THR A 481 -16.23 26.89 2.46
CA THR A 481 -15.38 26.93 1.26
C THR A 481 -13.90 27.01 1.63
N TYR A 482 -13.04 26.73 0.66
CA TYR A 482 -11.60 26.98 0.74
C TYR A 482 -11.07 27.43 -0.63
N VAL A 483 -9.89 28.04 -0.66
CA VAL A 483 -9.22 28.43 -1.91
C VAL A 483 -8.48 27.23 -2.50
N ASN A 484 -8.79 26.86 -3.74
CA ASN A 484 -8.14 25.76 -4.45
C ASN A 484 -6.80 26.16 -5.08
N GLU A 485 -6.14 25.20 -5.72
CA GLU A 485 -4.87 25.36 -6.46
C GLU A 485 -4.88 26.45 -7.55
N ASN A 486 -6.05 26.82 -8.07
CA ASN A 486 -6.20 27.87 -9.09
C ASN A 486 -6.50 29.25 -8.49
N GLY A 487 -6.66 29.35 -7.16
CA GLY A 487 -7.07 30.58 -6.49
C GLY A 487 -8.59 30.79 -6.41
N ASP A 488 -9.39 29.80 -6.80
CA ASP A 488 -10.86 29.89 -6.77
C ASP A 488 -11.41 29.38 -5.43
N LEU A 489 -12.43 30.07 -4.90
CA LEU A 489 -13.21 29.58 -3.75
C LEU A 489 -14.11 28.42 -4.19
N THR A 490 -13.92 27.26 -3.57
CA THR A 490 -14.67 26.04 -3.87
C THR A 490 -15.06 25.27 -2.61
N TYR A 491 -15.92 24.27 -2.78
CA TYR A 491 -16.31 23.33 -1.73
C TYR A 491 -15.51 22.02 -1.87
N SER A 492 -15.33 21.31 -0.75
CA SER A 492 -14.83 19.92 -0.76
C SER A 492 -15.86 18.98 -1.41
N ILE A 493 -15.39 17.86 -1.95
CA ILE A 493 -16.23 16.81 -2.56
C ILE A 493 -17.32 16.33 -1.62
N ASN A 494 -17.02 16.20 -0.32
CA ASN A 494 -17.96 15.72 0.69
C ASN A 494 -18.67 16.85 1.44
N ASN A 495 -18.89 18.01 0.81
CA ASN A 495 -19.47 19.17 1.49
C ASN A 495 -20.76 18.85 2.27
N ASN A 496 -20.80 19.28 3.54
CA ASN A 496 -21.88 19.10 4.50
C ASN A 496 -22.35 17.63 4.64
N PHE A 497 -21.40 16.69 4.64
CA PHE A 497 -21.71 15.27 4.79
C PHE A 497 -22.35 14.95 6.15
N LYS A 498 -23.17 13.90 6.17
CA LYS A 498 -23.73 13.33 7.40
C LYS A 498 -22.76 12.31 7.99
N LEU A 499 -22.57 12.36 9.31
CA LEU A 499 -21.71 11.42 10.03
C LEU A 499 -22.18 9.97 9.82
N LYS A 500 -21.25 9.08 9.53
CA LYS A 500 -21.52 7.65 9.29
C LYS A 500 -20.44 6.76 9.90
N GLY A 501 -20.86 5.66 10.49
CA GLY A 501 -19.98 4.66 11.10
C GLY A 501 -19.28 5.15 12.37
N LEU A 502 -19.90 6.08 13.10
CA LEU A 502 -19.47 6.43 14.45
C LEU A 502 -19.61 5.22 15.36
N LYS A 503 -18.60 5.00 16.22
CA LYS A 503 -18.50 3.82 17.09
C LYS A 503 -18.74 4.14 18.55
N ILE A 504 -18.41 5.35 18.98
CA ILE A 504 -18.52 5.79 20.37
C ILE A 504 -19.67 6.77 20.53
N LEU A 505 -19.82 7.69 19.57
CA LEU A 505 -20.86 8.71 19.63
C LEU A 505 -22.10 8.26 18.84
N ASP A 506 -23.26 8.30 19.49
CA ASP A 506 -24.54 8.09 18.82
C ASP A 506 -25.00 9.36 18.08
N LYS A 507 -24.33 9.65 16.97
CA LYS A 507 -24.58 10.82 16.10
C LYS A 507 -24.59 10.49 14.62
N ASN A 508 -24.77 9.21 14.29
CA ASN A 508 -24.87 8.77 12.90
C ASN A 508 -26.08 9.47 12.24
N GLY A 509 -25.89 9.97 11.02
CA GLY A 509 -26.91 10.71 10.27
C GLY A 509 -26.96 12.22 10.56
N MET A 510 -26.28 12.71 11.59
CA MET A 510 -26.19 14.15 11.90
C MET A 510 -25.18 14.85 10.98
N ASN A 511 -25.49 16.06 10.55
CA ASN A 511 -24.55 16.99 9.92
C ASN A 511 -24.23 18.13 10.90
N TYR A 512 -23.35 19.06 10.53
CA TYR A 512 -22.92 20.13 11.43
C TYR A 512 -24.08 20.99 11.97
N SER A 513 -25.07 21.30 11.13
CA SER A 513 -26.22 22.10 11.57
C SER A 513 -27.06 21.43 12.65
N ALA A 514 -27.15 20.10 12.63
CA ALA A 514 -27.88 19.28 13.61
C ALA A 514 -27.15 19.10 14.96
N LEU A 515 -25.91 19.57 15.11
CA LEU A 515 -25.18 19.53 16.37
C LEU A 515 -25.63 20.63 17.35
N SER A 516 -25.49 20.36 18.65
CA SER A 516 -25.71 21.37 19.69
C SER A 516 -24.64 22.47 19.66
N ASN A 517 -24.92 23.65 20.22
CA ASN A 517 -23.95 24.75 20.24
C ASN A 517 -22.64 24.36 20.94
N LEU A 518 -22.72 23.66 22.08
CA LEU A 518 -21.54 23.15 22.78
C LEU A 518 -20.67 22.22 21.93
N GLU A 519 -21.28 21.43 21.03
CA GLU A 519 -20.55 20.53 20.15
C GLU A 519 -19.93 21.27 18.97
N LYS A 520 -20.59 22.32 18.48
CA LYS A 520 -20.06 23.22 17.46
C LYS A 520 -18.85 23.97 18.00
N ASP A 521 -18.97 24.53 19.20
CA ASP A 521 -17.88 25.23 19.91
C ASP A 521 -16.71 24.27 20.13
N LYS A 522 -16.96 23.04 20.58
CA LYS A 522 -15.92 22.00 20.67
C LYS A 522 -15.17 21.73 19.37
N ILE A 523 -15.84 21.77 18.22
CA ILE A 523 -15.17 21.58 16.93
C ILE A 523 -14.30 22.79 16.60
N LEU A 524 -14.79 24.01 16.84
CA LEU A 524 -14.07 25.24 16.51
C LEU A 524 -12.88 25.49 17.45
N ASP A 525 -13.04 25.18 18.74
CA ASP A 525 -12.03 25.33 19.79
C ASP A 525 -11.00 24.20 19.79
N PHE A 526 -11.25 23.12 19.07
CA PHE A 526 -10.35 21.98 19.05
C PHE A 526 -8.98 22.38 18.51
N ILE A 527 -7.94 22.01 19.25
CA ILE A 527 -6.57 22.41 18.98
C ILE A 527 -5.89 21.38 18.08
N ILE A 528 -5.32 21.85 16.98
CA ILE A 528 -4.44 21.06 16.10
C ILE A 528 -3.03 21.63 16.17
N ASP A 529 -2.05 20.73 16.26
CA ASP A 529 -0.64 21.10 16.22
C ASP A 529 -0.17 21.29 14.77
N GLU A 530 0.38 22.46 14.46
CA GLU A 530 1.07 22.77 13.19
C GLU A 530 2.59 22.68 13.35
N ILE A 531 3.24 21.91 12.49
CA ILE A 531 4.70 21.90 12.35
C ILE A 531 5.03 22.78 11.14
N ILE A 532 5.56 23.98 11.40
CA ILE A 532 5.84 24.97 10.35
C ILE A 532 7.32 24.93 9.98
N ILE A 533 7.62 24.57 8.74
CA ILE A 533 8.96 24.61 8.16
C ILE A 533 9.07 25.90 7.36
N GLU A 534 9.88 26.84 7.84
CA GLU A 534 10.08 28.13 7.17
C GLU A 534 11.18 28.04 6.10
N GLU A 535 10.86 28.43 4.87
CA GLU A 535 11.81 28.50 3.74
C GLU A 535 12.97 29.46 4.02
N SER A 536 12.71 30.55 4.74
CA SER A 536 13.73 31.53 5.16
C SER A 536 14.84 30.91 6.02
N LEU A 537 14.52 29.86 6.78
CA LEU A 537 15.46 29.16 7.65
C LEU A 537 16.06 27.92 6.99
N ASN A 538 15.51 27.47 5.86
CA ASN A 538 15.84 26.20 5.22
C ASN A 538 15.80 26.34 3.68
N GLU A 539 16.70 27.13 3.09
CA GLU A 539 16.62 27.50 1.66
C GLU A 539 16.73 26.31 0.68
N GLN A 540 17.36 25.22 1.10
CA GLN A 540 17.53 24.00 0.28
C GLN A 540 16.48 22.93 0.61
N PHE A 541 15.49 23.22 1.45
CA PHE A 541 14.46 22.26 1.82
C PHE A 541 13.49 22.02 0.67
N SER A 542 13.17 20.74 0.42
CA SER A 542 12.17 20.33 -0.55
C SER A 542 10.88 19.86 0.14
N ALA A 543 9.80 20.63 -0.03
CA ALA A 543 8.47 20.27 0.46
C ALA A 543 7.94 18.97 -0.19
N THR A 544 8.28 18.73 -1.46
CA THR A 544 7.89 17.50 -2.19
C THR A 544 8.60 16.26 -1.62
N ASP A 545 9.89 16.37 -1.28
CA ASP A 545 10.64 15.29 -0.66
C ASP A 545 10.06 14.92 0.72
N LEU A 546 9.74 15.92 1.56
CA LEU A 546 9.09 15.65 2.84
C LEU A 546 7.70 15.02 2.68
N PHE A 547 6.90 15.51 1.72
CA PHE A 547 5.59 14.91 1.42
C PHE A 547 5.72 13.44 1.06
N ILE A 548 6.66 13.09 0.17
CA ILE A 548 6.96 11.71 -0.22
C ILE A 548 7.43 10.92 1.02
N ARG A 549 8.34 11.44 1.83
CA ARG A 549 8.84 10.75 3.05
C ARG A 549 7.75 10.45 4.07
N LEU A 550 6.80 11.36 4.25
CA LEU A 550 5.65 11.17 5.15
C LEU A 550 4.63 10.16 4.60
N ASN A 551 4.45 10.10 3.27
CA ASN A 551 3.32 9.39 2.65
C ASN A 551 3.68 8.16 1.79
N GLN A 552 4.96 7.91 1.51
CA GLN A 552 5.42 6.79 0.66
C GLN A 552 5.59 5.49 1.46
N LYS A 553 5.09 4.39 0.88
CA LYS A 553 5.07 3.05 1.51
C LYS A 553 4.61 3.08 2.98
N PRO A 554 3.43 3.63 3.33
CA PRO A 554 2.84 3.24 4.60
C PRO A 554 2.61 1.74 4.52
N TYR A 555 2.91 1.04 5.59
CA TYR A 555 2.49 -0.34 5.75
C TYR A 555 1.17 -0.27 6.53
N PRO A 556 0.01 0.10 5.93
CA PRO A 556 -1.21 0.18 6.71
C PRO A 556 -1.58 -1.20 7.25
N ILE A 557 -2.35 -1.21 8.32
CA ILE A 557 -3.03 -2.40 8.78
C ILE A 557 -4.11 -2.73 7.75
N ASN A 558 -4.14 -3.97 7.28
CA ASN A 558 -5.14 -4.38 6.29
C ASN A 558 -6.51 -4.47 6.97
N ASN A 559 -7.52 -3.86 6.37
CA ASN A 559 -8.90 -4.01 6.86
C ASN A 559 -9.35 -5.48 6.73
N ASN A 560 -10.17 -5.94 7.68
CA ASN A 560 -10.68 -7.32 7.73
C ASN A 560 -9.57 -8.38 7.67
N SER A 561 -8.46 -8.12 8.37
CA SER A 561 -7.32 -9.03 8.49
C SER A 561 -7.01 -9.28 9.97
N PHE A 562 -6.21 -10.31 10.23
CA PHE A 562 -5.76 -10.58 11.61
C PHE A 562 -4.92 -9.44 12.20
N GLU A 563 -4.15 -8.70 11.39
CA GLU A 563 -3.43 -7.51 11.86
C GLU A 563 -4.36 -6.48 12.52
N MET A 564 -5.59 -6.34 11.99
CA MET A 564 -6.62 -5.47 12.55
C MET A 564 -7.28 -6.13 13.77
N TRP A 565 -7.75 -7.36 13.61
CA TRP A 565 -8.48 -8.09 14.66
C TRP A 565 -7.67 -8.22 15.94
N ASN A 566 -6.35 -8.42 15.84
CA ASN A 566 -5.42 -8.46 16.97
C ASN A 566 -5.52 -7.24 17.91
N SER A 567 -5.96 -6.09 17.38
CA SER A 567 -6.12 -4.84 18.14
C SER A 567 -7.56 -4.49 18.47
N THR A 568 -8.56 -5.12 17.85
CA THR A 568 -9.98 -4.73 17.97
C THR A 568 -10.88 -5.80 18.56
N VAL A 569 -10.41 -7.05 18.63
CA VAL A 569 -11.17 -8.20 19.11
C VAL A 569 -10.76 -8.53 20.54
N ASP A 570 -11.62 -9.26 21.25
CA ASP A 570 -11.38 -9.83 22.56
C ASP A 570 -10.00 -10.50 22.68
N ASN A 571 -9.30 -10.18 23.77
CA ASN A 571 -7.91 -10.64 24.00
C ASN A 571 -7.81 -12.16 24.17
N GLU A 572 -8.80 -12.80 24.82
CA GLU A 572 -8.77 -14.25 25.05
C GLU A 572 -8.89 -15.02 23.72
N VAL A 573 -9.79 -14.57 22.84
CA VAL A 573 -9.96 -15.12 21.48
C VAL A 573 -8.66 -14.98 20.67
N ILE A 574 -8.07 -13.79 20.66
CA ILE A 574 -6.83 -13.51 19.92
C ILE A 574 -5.66 -14.36 20.43
N ASN A 575 -5.48 -14.46 21.74
CA ASN A 575 -4.40 -15.26 22.32
C ASN A 575 -4.59 -16.75 22.05
N LYS A 576 -5.83 -17.25 22.05
CA LYS A 576 -6.11 -18.65 21.70
C LYS A 576 -5.76 -18.94 20.25
N ILE A 577 -6.14 -18.07 19.31
CA ILE A 577 -5.78 -18.22 17.89
C ILE A 577 -4.26 -18.21 17.72
N LYS A 578 -3.56 -17.22 18.31
CA LYS A 578 -2.09 -17.16 18.25
C LYS A 578 -1.44 -18.41 18.81
N LYS A 579 -1.94 -18.93 19.93
CA LYS A 579 -1.43 -20.16 20.54
C LYS A 579 -1.58 -21.35 19.59
N VAL A 580 -2.76 -21.55 18.99
CA VAL A 580 -2.99 -22.61 18.01
C VAL A 580 -2.10 -22.44 16.78
N THR A 581 -1.90 -21.22 16.30
CA THR A 581 -0.98 -20.94 15.19
C THR A 581 0.46 -21.30 15.55
N GLU A 582 0.97 -20.81 16.68
CA GLU A 582 2.38 -21.01 17.09
C GLU A 582 2.71 -22.48 17.33
N GLU A 583 1.78 -23.26 17.93
CA GLU A 583 1.96 -24.70 18.16
C GLU A 583 2.10 -25.51 16.86
N ASN A 584 1.62 -25.00 15.72
CA ASN A 584 1.55 -25.74 14.45
C ASN A 584 2.31 -25.07 13.29
N ILE A 585 2.89 -23.88 13.48
CA ILE A 585 3.44 -23.04 12.40
C ILE A 585 4.59 -23.69 11.62
N SER A 586 5.31 -24.64 12.22
CA SER A 586 6.46 -25.32 11.61
C SER A 586 6.07 -26.14 10.37
N TRP A 587 4.84 -26.65 10.31
CA TRP A 587 4.36 -27.48 9.21
C TRP A 587 2.96 -27.09 8.71
N PHE A 588 2.12 -26.45 9.52
CA PHE A 588 0.79 -25.96 9.15
C PHE A 588 0.82 -24.44 8.93
N TYR A 589 1.04 -24.03 7.68
CA TYR A 589 1.11 -22.63 7.30
C TYR A 589 0.65 -22.43 5.86
N SER A 590 0.14 -21.23 5.56
CA SER A 590 -0.04 -20.73 4.19
C SER A 590 1.22 -20.02 3.69
N LYS A 591 1.89 -19.29 4.57
CA LYS A 591 3.13 -18.57 4.26
C LYS A 591 4.18 -18.87 5.33
N GLU A 592 5.30 -19.42 4.91
CA GLU A 592 6.36 -19.80 5.84
C GLU A 592 7.00 -18.56 6.48
N ARG A 593 7.22 -18.60 7.80
CA ARG A 593 8.01 -17.60 8.53
C ARG A 593 9.49 -17.90 8.28
N THR A 594 10.13 -17.08 7.46
CA THR A 594 11.58 -17.18 7.18
C THR A 594 12.27 -15.88 7.57
N GLU A 595 13.55 -15.94 7.89
CA GLU A 595 14.33 -14.74 8.21
C GLU A 595 14.21 -13.70 7.08
N GLY A 596 13.82 -12.48 7.44
CA GLY A 596 13.61 -11.38 6.49
C GLY A 596 12.29 -11.40 5.71
N LYS A 597 11.44 -12.43 5.85
CA LYS A 597 10.10 -12.50 5.24
C LYS A 597 9.03 -12.81 6.29
N THR A 598 8.32 -11.77 6.70
CA THR A 598 7.16 -11.89 7.59
C THR A 598 5.94 -12.45 6.86
N ASP A 599 5.15 -13.25 7.57
CA ASP A 599 3.84 -13.71 7.13
C ASP A 599 2.76 -12.63 7.30
N ARG A 600 3.05 -11.48 7.93
CA ARG A 600 2.08 -10.42 8.27
C ARG A 600 0.83 -10.97 8.99
N MET A 601 0.99 -11.98 9.84
CA MET A 601 -0.12 -12.65 10.53
C MET A 601 -1.13 -13.34 9.58
N GLU A 602 -0.72 -13.66 8.35
CA GLU A 602 -1.53 -14.44 7.40
C GLU A 602 -1.88 -15.83 7.97
N ASN A 603 -0.99 -16.44 8.76
CA ASN A 603 -1.26 -17.76 9.32
C ASN A 603 -2.29 -17.72 10.46
N GLU A 604 -2.28 -16.67 11.30
CA GLU A 604 -3.32 -16.41 12.29
C GLU A 604 -4.66 -16.08 11.62
N GLU A 605 -4.64 -15.32 10.51
CA GLU A 605 -5.83 -15.07 9.70
C GLU A 605 -6.42 -16.37 9.16
N LEU A 606 -5.57 -17.28 8.66
CA LEU A 606 -6.01 -18.60 8.21
C LEU A 606 -6.73 -19.36 9.32
N ILE A 607 -6.14 -19.49 10.51
CA ILE A 607 -6.77 -20.17 11.66
C ILE A 607 -8.11 -19.52 12.02
N THR A 608 -8.18 -18.20 11.99
CA THR A 608 -9.42 -17.45 12.27
C THR A 608 -10.51 -17.78 11.26
N ILE A 609 -10.18 -17.76 9.97
CA ILE A 609 -11.15 -18.05 8.89
C ILE A 609 -11.61 -19.50 8.96
N LEU A 610 -10.69 -20.45 9.19
CA LEU A 610 -11.03 -21.86 9.34
C LEU A 610 -11.94 -22.09 10.56
N SER A 611 -11.66 -21.44 11.69
CA SER A 611 -12.50 -21.49 12.89
C SER A 611 -13.89 -20.89 12.64
N TYR A 612 -13.96 -19.78 11.91
CA TYR A 612 -15.23 -19.15 11.53
C TYR A 612 -16.05 -20.01 10.57
N LEU A 613 -15.40 -20.71 9.64
CA LEU A 613 -16.06 -21.66 8.75
C LEU A 613 -16.69 -22.81 9.54
N ILE A 614 -15.96 -23.39 10.49
CA ILE A 614 -16.50 -24.43 11.39
C ILE A 614 -17.68 -23.88 12.21
N TYR A 615 -17.53 -22.69 12.78
CA TYR A 615 -18.59 -22.06 13.57
C TYR A 615 -19.91 -21.94 12.79
N GLN A 616 -19.85 -21.55 11.52
CA GLN A 616 -21.04 -21.45 10.68
C GLN A 616 -21.61 -22.82 10.31
N LEU A 617 -20.75 -23.79 9.99
CA LEU A 617 -21.17 -25.17 9.73
C LEU A 617 -21.86 -25.80 10.94
N ASP A 618 -21.35 -25.57 12.14
CA ASP A 618 -21.92 -26.08 13.39
C ASP A 618 -23.28 -25.42 13.74
N LYS A 619 -23.58 -24.26 13.16
CA LYS A 619 -24.90 -23.61 13.19
C LYS A 619 -25.87 -24.19 12.13
N ASN A 620 -25.51 -25.29 11.47
CA ASN A 620 -26.24 -25.88 10.32
C ASN A 620 -26.39 -24.90 9.15
N GLU A 621 -25.46 -23.94 9.01
CA GLU A 621 -25.40 -23.12 7.82
C GLU A 621 -24.61 -23.81 6.71
N SER A 622 -25.09 -23.71 5.47
CA SER A 622 -24.33 -24.20 4.32
C SER A 622 -23.02 -23.40 4.13
N TYR A 623 -21.95 -24.12 3.76
CA TYR A 623 -20.62 -23.53 3.57
C TYR A 623 -20.63 -22.40 2.52
N ASP A 624 -21.55 -22.46 1.57
CA ASP A 624 -21.67 -21.49 0.48
C ASP A 624 -22.05 -20.10 1.00
N LYS A 625 -22.66 -19.95 2.18
CA LYS A 625 -22.90 -18.62 2.79
C LYS A 625 -21.59 -17.87 3.06
N VAL A 626 -20.52 -18.60 3.40
CA VAL A 626 -19.21 -18.04 3.74
C VAL A 626 -18.25 -18.10 2.56
N LEU A 627 -18.17 -19.24 1.87
CA LEU A 627 -17.22 -19.50 0.80
C LEU A 627 -17.89 -19.41 -0.57
N GLY A 628 -17.39 -18.54 -1.44
CA GLY A 628 -17.83 -18.40 -2.83
C GLY A 628 -16.91 -19.16 -3.77
N LEU A 629 -17.50 -19.86 -4.74
CA LEU A 629 -16.82 -20.54 -5.83
C LEU A 629 -16.94 -19.71 -7.11
N PHE A 630 -15.84 -19.58 -7.87
CA PHE A 630 -15.74 -18.73 -9.06
C PHE A 630 -14.99 -19.46 -10.17
N LEU A 631 -15.60 -19.50 -11.35
CA LEU A 631 -14.98 -20.04 -12.56
C LEU A 631 -13.90 -19.09 -13.10
N ARG A 632 -12.76 -19.65 -13.54
CA ARG A 632 -11.69 -18.96 -14.27
C ARG A 632 -11.36 -19.74 -15.54
N ILE A 633 -10.64 -19.11 -16.47
CA ILE A 633 -10.28 -19.69 -17.78
C ILE A 633 -9.64 -21.08 -17.64
N ASP A 634 -8.79 -21.27 -16.62
CA ASP A 634 -7.98 -22.48 -16.48
C ASP A 634 -8.29 -23.32 -15.23
N ARG A 635 -9.19 -22.88 -14.34
CA ARG A 635 -9.43 -23.52 -13.03
C ARG A 635 -10.68 -23.01 -12.33
N ILE A 636 -11.03 -23.63 -11.20
CA ILE A 636 -12.00 -23.07 -10.24
C ILE A 636 -11.22 -22.37 -9.12
N THR A 637 -11.74 -21.25 -8.64
CA THR A 637 -11.18 -20.54 -7.48
C THR A 637 -12.23 -20.37 -6.40
N CYS A 638 -11.84 -20.49 -5.13
CA CYS A 638 -12.71 -20.22 -3.99
C CYS A 638 -12.18 -19.05 -3.16
N ARG A 639 -13.08 -18.25 -2.59
CA ARG A 639 -12.75 -17.13 -1.69
C ARG A 639 -13.89 -16.85 -0.74
N ILE A 640 -13.58 -16.28 0.42
CA ILE A 640 -14.59 -15.81 1.37
C ILE A 640 -15.45 -14.72 0.69
N LYS A 641 -16.78 -14.90 0.70
CA LYS A 641 -17.73 -13.99 0.05
C LYS A 641 -17.69 -12.60 0.67
N ASN A 642 -17.74 -12.53 2.00
CA ASN A 642 -17.70 -11.26 2.72
C ASN A 642 -16.80 -11.31 3.97
N LYS A 643 -15.58 -10.77 3.85
CA LYS A 643 -14.68 -10.63 5.01
C LYS A 643 -15.16 -9.59 6.04
N SER A 644 -16.00 -8.62 5.66
CA SER A 644 -16.53 -7.64 6.63
C SER A 644 -17.43 -8.32 7.65
N SER A 645 -18.22 -9.31 7.23
CA SER A 645 -19.07 -10.09 8.13
C SER A 645 -18.28 -10.81 9.22
N ILE A 646 -17.08 -11.32 8.91
CA ILE A 646 -16.18 -11.92 9.91
C ILE A 646 -15.75 -10.85 10.92
N THR A 647 -15.35 -9.68 10.45
CA THR A 647 -14.99 -8.56 11.33
C THR A 647 -16.16 -8.18 12.23
N ASP A 648 -17.34 -7.96 11.66
CA ASP A 648 -18.53 -7.55 12.40
C ASP A 648 -18.89 -8.58 13.49
N PHE A 649 -18.79 -9.87 13.16
CA PHE A 649 -18.95 -10.96 14.12
C PHE A 649 -17.90 -10.90 15.25
N LEU A 650 -16.60 -10.90 14.91
CA LEU A 650 -15.52 -10.92 15.89
C LEU A 650 -15.56 -9.71 16.84
N THR A 651 -15.92 -8.53 16.32
CA THR A 651 -16.00 -7.29 17.14
C THR A 651 -17.16 -7.29 18.13
N LYS A 652 -18.20 -8.11 17.91
CA LYS A 652 -19.37 -8.21 18.81
C LYS A 652 -19.19 -9.28 19.90
N LEU A 653 -18.11 -10.05 19.87
CA LEU A 653 -17.88 -11.12 20.85
C LEU A 653 -17.72 -10.60 22.28
N ASP A 654 -17.25 -9.36 22.46
CA ASP A 654 -17.16 -8.71 23.78
C ASP A 654 -18.55 -8.47 24.40
N GLU A 655 -19.58 -8.33 23.58
CA GLU A 655 -20.95 -8.03 24.00
C GLU A 655 -21.80 -9.29 24.18
N ASN A 656 -21.39 -10.41 23.57
CA ASN A 656 -22.14 -11.66 23.54
C ASN A 656 -21.30 -12.85 24.05
N SER A 657 -21.35 -13.08 25.37
CA SER A 657 -20.61 -14.17 26.02
C SER A 657 -20.94 -15.56 25.48
N MET A 658 -22.18 -15.80 25.04
CA MET A 658 -22.59 -17.10 24.48
C MET A 658 -21.93 -17.35 23.12
N GLU A 659 -22.02 -16.37 22.20
CA GLU A 659 -21.36 -16.49 20.89
C GLU A 659 -19.85 -16.55 21.00
N LYS A 660 -19.26 -15.80 21.96
CA LYS A 660 -17.83 -15.90 22.28
C LYS A 660 -17.45 -17.32 22.67
N GLN A 661 -18.19 -17.95 23.58
CA GLN A 661 -17.89 -19.32 23.99
C GLN A 661 -18.03 -20.32 22.83
N MET A 662 -19.10 -20.23 22.03
CA MET A 662 -19.28 -21.09 20.86
C MET A 662 -18.12 -20.94 19.86
N PHE A 663 -17.64 -19.72 19.62
CA PHE A 663 -16.50 -19.50 18.74
C PHE A 663 -15.19 -20.04 19.33
N MET A 664 -15.00 -19.91 20.64
CA MET A 664 -13.87 -20.51 21.35
C MET A 664 -13.85 -22.02 21.20
N ASP A 665 -15.02 -22.68 21.24
CA ASP A 665 -15.16 -24.12 21.00
C ASP A 665 -14.85 -24.47 19.53
N SER A 666 -15.23 -23.62 18.57
CA SER A 666 -14.86 -23.79 17.16
C SER A 666 -13.35 -23.64 16.92
N ILE A 667 -12.65 -22.81 17.68
CA ILE A 667 -11.17 -22.72 17.65
C ILE A 667 -10.56 -24.04 18.16
N ASP A 668 -11.09 -24.64 19.24
CA ASP A 668 -10.62 -25.95 19.73
C ASP A 668 -10.91 -27.07 18.73
N LYS A 669 -12.06 -27.02 18.06
CA LYS A 669 -12.39 -27.96 16.98
C LYS A 669 -11.42 -27.79 15.80
N THR A 670 -11.08 -26.55 15.44
CA THR A 670 -10.05 -26.27 14.42
C THR A 670 -8.71 -26.88 14.81
N LYS A 671 -8.27 -26.72 16.06
CA LYS A 671 -7.04 -27.35 16.57
C LYS A 671 -7.07 -28.88 16.38
N ARG A 672 -8.15 -29.55 16.77
CA ARG A 672 -8.31 -31.00 16.58
C ARG A 672 -8.31 -31.41 15.11
N LEU A 673 -8.87 -30.59 14.21
CA LEU A 673 -8.81 -30.86 12.77
C LEU A 673 -7.40 -30.67 12.19
N ILE A 674 -6.60 -29.74 12.72
CA ILE A 674 -5.17 -29.61 12.37
C ILE A 674 -4.45 -30.90 12.74
N GLU A 675 -4.64 -31.40 13.97
CA GLU A 675 -4.04 -32.66 14.44
C GLU A 675 -4.42 -33.83 13.53
N LYS A 676 -5.71 -34.00 13.23
CA LYS A 676 -6.20 -35.03 12.28
C LYS A 676 -5.63 -34.88 10.87
N PHE A 677 -5.48 -33.66 10.37
CA PHE A 677 -4.85 -33.43 9.07
C PHE A 677 -3.38 -33.86 9.12
N GLY A 678 -2.69 -33.58 10.22
CA GLY A 678 -1.32 -34.00 10.47
C GLY A 678 -1.14 -35.52 10.46
N GLU A 679 -2.10 -36.28 11.01
CA GLU A 679 -2.13 -37.76 11.02
C GLU A 679 -2.19 -38.39 9.61
N LEU A 680 -2.52 -37.62 8.57
CA LEU A 680 -2.52 -38.11 7.18
C LEU A 680 -1.10 -38.21 6.57
N PHE A 681 -0.08 -37.77 7.29
CA PHE A 681 1.30 -37.62 6.83
C PHE A 681 2.29 -38.18 7.85
N ASN A 682 3.50 -38.50 7.39
CA ASN A 682 4.54 -38.99 8.28
C ASN A 682 5.18 -37.84 9.09
N SER A 683 5.48 -38.06 10.36
CA SER A 683 5.93 -37.03 11.31
C SER A 683 7.31 -36.45 10.98
N GLU A 684 8.22 -37.22 10.37
CA GLU A 684 9.59 -36.77 10.08
C GLU A 684 9.69 -35.83 8.86
N LEU A 685 8.79 -35.94 7.89
CA LEU A 685 8.81 -35.19 6.62
C LEU A 685 7.51 -34.40 6.35
N GLN A 686 6.72 -34.15 7.39
CA GLN A 686 5.36 -33.64 7.31
C GLN A 686 5.22 -32.36 6.45
N LYS A 687 6.17 -31.43 6.58
CA LYS A 687 6.19 -30.18 5.81
C LYS A 687 6.28 -30.42 4.30
N ASP A 688 7.20 -31.27 3.88
CA ASP A 688 7.49 -31.53 2.47
C ASP A 688 6.39 -32.40 1.85
N GLU A 689 5.90 -33.41 2.58
CA GLU A 689 4.76 -34.21 2.13
C GLU A 689 3.50 -33.37 1.90
N ILE A 690 3.21 -32.39 2.78
CA ILE A 690 2.07 -31.47 2.60
C ILE A 690 2.28 -30.56 1.38
N ASN A 691 3.52 -30.11 1.14
CA ASN A 691 3.83 -29.31 -0.04
C ASN A 691 3.56 -30.09 -1.32
N ASP A 692 4.03 -31.34 -1.38
CA ASP A 692 3.79 -32.23 -2.52
C ASP A 692 2.31 -32.57 -2.69
N PHE A 693 1.62 -32.84 -1.57
CA PHE A 693 0.18 -33.11 -1.54
C PHE A 693 -0.65 -31.96 -2.11
N PHE A 694 -0.35 -30.71 -1.73
CA PHE A 694 -1.03 -29.56 -2.31
C PHE A 694 -0.52 -29.19 -3.72
N ASN A 695 0.68 -29.62 -4.13
CA ASN A 695 1.25 -29.39 -5.45
C ASN A 695 0.76 -30.41 -6.51
N VAL A 696 -0.56 -30.57 -6.63
CA VAL A 696 -1.21 -31.50 -7.57
C VAL A 696 -0.80 -31.29 -9.05
N LYS A 697 -0.37 -30.07 -9.43
CA LYS A 697 0.15 -29.76 -10.78
C LYS A 697 1.64 -30.06 -10.96
N LYS A 698 2.35 -30.48 -9.91
CA LYS A 698 3.80 -30.77 -9.91
C LYS A 698 4.64 -29.62 -10.47
N THR A 699 4.30 -28.40 -10.07
CA THR A 699 5.00 -27.19 -10.52
C THR A 699 6.32 -27.02 -9.78
N LYS A 700 7.35 -26.50 -10.46
CA LYS A 700 8.67 -26.21 -9.86
C LYS A 700 8.63 -25.10 -8.80
N SER A 701 7.68 -24.17 -8.91
CA SER A 701 7.50 -23.05 -7.99
C SER A 701 6.12 -23.14 -7.36
N PHE A 702 6.00 -23.97 -6.32
CA PHE A 702 4.77 -24.16 -5.58
C PHE A 702 4.71 -23.26 -4.33
N ARG A 703 3.52 -22.75 -4.03
CA ARG A 703 3.21 -22.10 -2.75
C ARG A 703 1.81 -22.51 -2.34
N ARG A 704 1.65 -22.79 -1.05
CA ARG A 704 0.35 -23.06 -0.43
C ARG A 704 -0.57 -21.84 -0.53
N SER A 705 -1.86 -22.07 -0.70
CA SER A 705 -2.88 -21.03 -0.77
C SER A 705 -3.99 -21.30 0.23
N TYR A 706 -4.71 -20.27 0.67
CA TYR A 706 -5.88 -20.46 1.55
C TYR A 706 -6.94 -21.39 0.94
N GLN A 707 -7.05 -21.42 -0.37
CA GLN A 707 -8.01 -22.26 -1.09
C GLN A 707 -7.75 -23.75 -0.84
N ASP A 708 -6.48 -24.12 -0.73
CA ASP A 708 -6.06 -25.49 -0.41
C ASP A 708 -6.60 -25.90 0.96
N PHE A 709 -6.46 -25.01 1.94
CA PHE A 709 -6.96 -25.22 3.30
C PHE A 709 -8.48 -25.20 3.38
N TYR A 710 -9.18 -24.31 2.66
CA TYR A 710 -10.64 -24.24 2.70
C TYR A 710 -11.30 -25.54 2.24
N ILE A 711 -10.87 -26.06 1.08
CA ILE A 711 -11.40 -27.33 0.57
C ILE A 711 -11.04 -28.48 1.51
N THR A 712 -9.78 -28.51 1.98
CA THR A 712 -9.34 -29.51 2.96
C THR A 712 -10.20 -29.48 4.23
N TRP A 713 -10.52 -28.30 4.76
CA TRP A 713 -11.34 -28.14 5.97
C TRP A 713 -12.78 -28.61 5.78
N LEU A 714 -13.39 -28.34 4.63
CA LEU A 714 -14.74 -28.81 4.32
C LEU A 714 -14.81 -30.33 4.31
N VAL A 715 -13.80 -31.00 3.74
CA VAL A 715 -13.72 -32.47 3.74
C VAL A 715 -13.43 -33.02 5.14
N LEU A 716 -12.53 -32.39 5.90
CA LEU A 716 -12.16 -32.85 7.25
C LEU A 716 -13.26 -32.63 8.30
N ASN A 717 -14.14 -31.65 8.10
CA ASN A 717 -15.23 -31.38 9.03
C ASN A 717 -16.48 -32.23 8.76
N SER A 718 -16.63 -32.83 7.57
CA SER A 718 -17.82 -33.64 7.25
C SER A 718 -17.79 -35.02 7.90
N GLU A 719 -18.89 -35.78 7.86
CA GLU A 719 -18.91 -37.10 8.51
C GLU A 719 -17.97 -38.11 7.86
N LYS A 720 -17.56 -37.86 6.61
CA LYS A 720 -16.50 -38.63 5.94
C LYS A 720 -15.16 -38.58 6.68
N SER A 721 -14.98 -37.66 7.61
CA SER A 721 -13.84 -37.64 8.54
C SER A 721 -13.79 -38.81 9.53
N LYS A 722 -14.86 -39.61 9.62
CA LYS A 722 -14.90 -40.89 10.35
C LYS A 722 -14.33 -42.06 9.52
N MET A 723 -14.01 -41.85 8.23
CA MET A 723 -13.43 -42.86 7.35
C MET A 723 -11.93 -43.06 7.62
N GLN A 724 -11.36 -44.14 7.04
CA GLN A 724 -9.92 -44.42 7.14
C GLN A 724 -9.07 -43.24 6.59
N PRO A 725 -7.93 -42.90 7.22
CA PRO A 725 -7.07 -41.78 6.83
C PRO A 725 -6.75 -41.70 5.33
N ASN A 726 -6.48 -42.86 4.70
CA ASN A 726 -6.18 -42.93 3.26
C ASN A 726 -7.35 -42.49 2.37
N THR A 727 -8.59 -42.80 2.77
CA THR A 727 -9.79 -42.39 2.03
C THR A 727 -10.00 -40.89 2.11
N ILE A 728 -9.76 -40.31 3.29
CA ILE A 728 -9.83 -38.85 3.52
C ILE A 728 -8.79 -38.15 2.65
N LYS A 729 -7.52 -38.60 2.72
CA LYS A 729 -6.41 -38.05 1.95
C LYS A 729 -6.70 -38.06 0.44
N LYS A 730 -7.18 -39.18 -0.09
CA LYS A 730 -7.57 -39.31 -1.50
C LYS A 730 -8.74 -38.39 -1.88
N THR A 731 -9.74 -38.27 -1.01
CA THR A 731 -10.90 -37.40 -1.27
C THR A 731 -10.48 -35.94 -1.36
N ILE A 732 -9.58 -35.48 -0.48
CA ILE A 732 -9.03 -34.12 -0.53
C ILE A 732 -8.22 -33.93 -1.82
N GLU A 733 -7.33 -34.88 -2.16
CA GLU A 733 -6.50 -34.81 -3.36
C GLU A 733 -7.35 -34.70 -4.65
N ASP A 734 -8.38 -35.54 -4.78
CA ASP A 734 -9.36 -35.48 -5.87
C ASP A 734 -10.01 -34.11 -6.00
N MET A 735 -10.41 -33.50 -4.88
CA MET A 735 -11.04 -32.18 -4.88
C MET A 735 -10.05 -31.08 -5.25
N LEU A 736 -8.79 -31.18 -4.84
CA LEU A 736 -7.73 -30.24 -5.22
C LEU A 736 -7.36 -30.36 -6.70
N ILE A 737 -7.35 -31.58 -7.25
CA ILE A 737 -7.15 -31.83 -8.69
C ILE A 737 -8.23 -31.13 -9.51
N LEU A 738 -9.50 -31.25 -9.11
CA LEU A 738 -10.61 -30.56 -9.77
C LEU A 738 -10.56 -29.04 -9.56
N LEU A 739 -10.28 -28.57 -8.34
CA LEU A 739 -10.18 -27.14 -8.05
C LEU A 739 -9.12 -26.48 -8.94
N LYS A 740 -7.92 -27.07 -8.99
CA LYS A 740 -6.78 -26.52 -9.74
C LYS A 740 -6.81 -26.88 -11.22
N ASN A 741 -7.72 -27.75 -11.67
CA ASN A 741 -7.70 -28.36 -12.99
C ASN A 741 -6.33 -28.95 -13.33
N ALA A 742 -5.86 -29.88 -12.51
CA ALA A 742 -4.55 -30.53 -12.72
C ALA A 742 -4.53 -31.46 -13.94
N ASN A 743 -5.71 -31.92 -14.39
CA ASN A 743 -5.87 -32.76 -15.58
C ASN A 743 -5.93 -31.97 -16.90
N ASN A 744 -5.87 -30.63 -16.86
CA ASN A 744 -5.97 -29.74 -18.04
C ASN A 744 -7.25 -29.98 -18.87
N GLU A 745 -8.36 -30.22 -18.21
CA GLU A 745 -9.68 -30.31 -18.85
C GLU A 745 -10.19 -28.92 -19.25
N ASN A 746 -11.17 -28.85 -20.14
CA ASN A 746 -11.84 -27.58 -20.45
C ASN A 746 -12.66 -27.11 -19.24
N VAL A 747 -12.46 -25.86 -18.84
CA VAL A 747 -13.11 -25.30 -17.64
C VAL A 747 -14.30 -24.46 -18.08
N ASP A 748 -15.45 -25.13 -18.19
CA ASP A 748 -16.75 -24.58 -18.53
C ASP A 748 -17.76 -24.73 -17.37
N ASP A 749 -19.02 -24.33 -17.60
CA ASP A 749 -20.07 -24.42 -16.58
C ASP A 749 -20.34 -25.88 -16.15
N ALA A 750 -20.20 -26.85 -17.06
CA ALA A 750 -20.35 -28.27 -16.73
C ALA A 750 -19.20 -28.75 -15.81
N TYR A 751 -17.98 -28.28 -16.03
CA TYR A 751 -16.84 -28.52 -15.13
C TYR A 751 -17.12 -27.96 -13.74
N PHE A 752 -17.68 -26.76 -13.67
CA PHE A 752 -18.06 -26.09 -12.41
C PHE A 752 -19.16 -26.86 -11.66
N ASP A 753 -20.20 -27.30 -12.35
CA ASP A 753 -21.31 -28.04 -11.76
C ASP A 753 -20.87 -29.39 -11.23
N ARG A 754 -19.98 -30.09 -11.95
CA ARG A 754 -19.37 -31.34 -11.50
C ARG A 754 -18.57 -31.14 -10.20
N PHE A 755 -17.76 -30.08 -10.12
CA PHE A 755 -17.01 -29.76 -8.91
C PHE A 755 -17.94 -29.45 -7.73
N SER A 756 -18.92 -28.55 -7.95
CA SER A 756 -19.86 -28.11 -6.92
C SER A 756 -20.72 -29.26 -6.40
N SER A 757 -21.20 -30.12 -7.29
CA SER A 757 -21.99 -31.31 -6.92
C SER A 757 -21.17 -32.30 -6.08
N LYS A 758 -19.91 -32.55 -6.46
CA LYS A 758 -19.01 -33.43 -5.68
C LYS A 758 -18.71 -32.84 -4.31
N LEU A 759 -18.51 -31.53 -4.21
CA LEU A 759 -18.27 -30.85 -2.94
C LEU A 759 -19.51 -30.89 -2.03
N ASN A 760 -20.70 -30.58 -2.54
CA ASN A 760 -21.95 -30.65 -1.77
C ASN A 760 -22.19 -32.06 -1.23
N ALA A 761 -22.02 -33.09 -2.06
CA ALA A 761 -22.14 -34.48 -1.63
C ALA A 761 -21.11 -34.93 -0.58
N ILE A 762 -20.01 -34.19 -0.41
CA ILE A 762 -19.03 -34.41 0.66
C ILE A 762 -19.42 -33.69 1.94
N VAL A 763 -20.02 -32.51 1.86
CA VAL A 763 -20.32 -31.65 3.02
C VAL A 763 -21.68 -31.96 3.64
N GLU A 764 -22.68 -32.33 2.83
CA GLU A 764 -24.06 -32.63 3.27
C GLU A 764 -24.22 -34.07 3.81
N ASN A 765 -23.24 -34.94 3.58
CA ASN A 765 -23.16 -36.30 4.13
C ASN A 765 -22.02 -36.39 5.15
#